data_AF-A0AA39DCG2-F1
#
_entry.id   AF-A0AA39DCG2-F1
#
_cell.length_a   1.000
_cell.length_b   1.000
_cell.length_c   1.000
_cell.angle_alpha   90.00
_cell.angle_beta   90.00
_cell.angle_gamma   90.00
#
_symmetry.space_group_name_H-M   'P 1'
#
loop_
_entity.id
_entity.type
_entity.pdbx_description
1 polymer ?
#
loop_
_entity_poly.entity_id
_entity_poly.type
_entity_poly.pdbx_seq_one_letter_code
_entity_poly.pdbx_strand_id
1 'polypeptide(L)'
;MIHQVLTFDKTTSIGDPRQQLNMAAVVPAPPLSWRSYHSRTTVVYRTTHKSKNNYSLHSIFTPIASLSFSAQTHQAKSLSFANSSTNRQFSSLHEIKKHCEYGNLKEALDFLQRESDDVVLDSAQRSEAMGVLLQACGQRKDIEVGRRVHEMVSASTKFCNDFVLNTRIITMYSMCGSPSDSRMVFDKLQRKNLFQWNAIVSACTRNELFEDAISIFSELISVTEYKPDNFTLPCVIKACAGLLDLGLGQMIHGMATKMGLVSDVFVGNALIAMYGKCGLVEEAVKVFEHMPERNLVSWNSIICGFSENGFLQESFDAFREMLVGEESFVPDVATLVTVLPVCAGEEDIEKGMAVHGLAVKLGLDEELMVNNSLIDMYSKCGFLSEAQLLFDKNDKKNIVSWNSMIGGCAREEDVCQTFYLLQKMQTEDAKMKADEFTILNVLPVCLERSELRTLKELHGYSLRHGLQCNELVANAFIAAYTRCGALCLLSVSWNALLCGYAQNSDPRKALDLYLQMTDSGLDPDWFTIGSLLLACSRMKSLHYGEEIHGFALRNGLEVDPFIGISLLSLYICCGKPFAAQVLFDGIEHKNLVSWNAMIAGYSQNGLPDEAINLFRQMLSDGIQPYEIAIMSVCGACSQLSALRLGKELHCFALKAHLTEDIFVSSSIIDMYAKGGCIEHSQRVFDRLREKDVASWNVIIAGYGIHGRGKEALELFEKMLRLGLKPDDFTFTGILMACSHAGLVEDGLEYFNQLLNLHDIEPKLEHYTSVVDMLGRAGRIDDALRLIEEMPGDPDSRIWSSLLSSCRIHGNLGLGEKVANKLLELEPEKPENYVLISNLFAGSGKWDDVRRVRGRMKDIGLQKDAGCSWIEVGGKVHNFSLVTKCSQSWKISSIGYTPDTGSVLHDLEEEDKIGILRGHSEKLAISFGLLNTAKGVPVRVYKNLRICGDCHNAAKFISKVVNRDIVVRDNKRFHHFRDGICSCGDYW
;
A
#
# COMPACT_ATOMS: atom_id res chain seq x y z
N MET A 1 -17.96 -9.26 30.83
CA MET A 1 -18.67 -8.06 30.33
C MET A 1 -18.51 -7.83 28.82
N ILE A 2 -18.16 -8.85 28.01
CA ILE A 2 -18.24 -8.83 26.53
C ILE A 2 -19.56 -9.50 26.04
N HIS A 3 -20.37 -9.99 26.97
CA HIS A 3 -21.49 -10.88 26.70
C HIS A 3 -22.84 -10.17 26.45
N GLN A 4 -22.89 -8.83 26.53
CA GLN A 4 -24.16 -8.08 26.57
C GLN A 4 -24.47 -7.17 25.37
N VAL A 5 -23.62 -7.12 24.33
CA VAL A 5 -23.82 -6.23 23.17
C VAL A 5 -24.22 -6.99 21.89
N LEU A 6 -24.43 -8.32 21.94
CA LEU A 6 -24.61 -9.16 20.74
C LEU A 6 -26.04 -9.69 20.52
N THR A 7 -27.07 -8.87 20.75
CA THR A 7 -28.45 -9.21 20.34
C THR A 7 -29.09 -8.03 19.62
N PHE A 8 -29.81 -8.32 18.53
CA PHE A 8 -30.36 -7.46 17.45
C PHE A 8 -29.37 -7.27 16.27
N ASP A 9 -29.64 -7.64 15.02
CA ASP A 9 -30.84 -8.18 14.39
C ASP A 9 -30.46 -9.04 13.16
N LYS A 10 -31.20 -10.13 12.93
CA LYS A 10 -31.14 -10.96 11.73
C LYS A 10 -32.15 -10.41 10.74
N THR A 11 -31.75 -10.15 9.48
CA THR A 11 -32.44 -10.62 8.26
C THR A 11 -31.89 -9.88 7.03
N THR A 12 -31.15 -10.59 6.16
CA THR A 12 -31.47 -10.77 4.74
C THR A 12 -30.50 -11.77 4.11
N SER A 13 -31.05 -12.63 3.28
CA SER A 13 -30.42 -13.75 2.58
C SER A 13 -29.98 -13.37 1.16
N ILE A 14 -29.11 -14.20 0.57
CA ILE A 14 -28.78 -14.36 -0.87
C ILE A 14 -27.57 -13.50 -1.29
N GLY A 15 -26.50 -13.99 -1.93
CA GLY A 15 -26.17 -15.30 -2.50
C GLY A 15 -24.67 -15.37 -2.83
N ASP A 16 -24.21 -16.60 -3.00
CA ASP A 16 -22.81 -17.06 -3.19
C ASP A 16 -22.11 -16.46 -4.43
N PRO A 17 -20.86 -15.95 -4.31
CA PRO A 17 -19.95 -15.84 -5.45
C PRO A 17 -18.63 -16.57 -5.17
N ARG A 18 -18.65 -17.91 -5.29
CA ARG A 18 -17.47 -18.65 -5.73
C ARG A 18 -17.34 -18.53 -7.25
N GLN A 19 -16.46 -17.67 -7.75
CA GLN A 19 -15.64 -17.98 -8.94
C GLN A 19 -14.57 -16.92 -9.26
N GLN A 20 -13.32 -17.37 -9.14
CA GLN A 20 -12.13 -17.05 -9.94
C GLN A 20 -11.55 -15.62 -9.96
N LEU A 21 -10.42 -15.47 -9.25
CA LEU A 21 -9.28 -14.65 -9.68
C LEU A 21 -8.00 -15.45 -9.39
N ASN A 22 -7.46 -16.07 -10.43
CA ASN A 22 -6.09 -16.56 -10.49
C ASN A 22 -5.25 -15.39 -11.03
N MET A 23 -4.41 -14.77 -10.21
CA MET A 23 -3.25 -14.02 -10.71
C MET A 23 -2.09 -15.00 -10.82
N ALA A 24 -1.79 -15.42 -12.05
CA ALA A 24 -0.62 -16.22 -12.36
C ALA A 24 0.62 -15.32 -12.45
N ALA A 25 1.69 -15.80 -11.85
CA ALA A 25 3.04 -15.29 -11.99
C ALA A 25 3.48 -15.17 -13.47
N VAL A 26 4.37 -14.22 -13.72
CA VAL A 26 5.05 -13.96 -14.99
C VAL A 26 5.79 -15.22 -15.45
N VAL A 27 5.18 -15.93 -16.38
CA VAL A 27 5.81 -16.85 -17.34
C VAL A 27 5.74 -16.11 -18.68
N PRO A 28 6.79 -16.11 -19.52
CA PRO A 28 6.70 -15.48 -20.84
C PRO A 28 5.55 -16.14 -21.61
N ALA A 29 4.51 -15.34 -21.90
CA ALA A 29 3.36 -15.79 -22.67
C ALA A 29 3.82 -16.20 -24.08
N PRO A 30 3.22 -17.24 -24.68
CA PRO A 30 3.47 -17.55 -26.08
C PRO A 30 3.04 -16.36 -26.96
N PRO A 31 3.64 -16.17 -28.16
CA PRO A 31 3.33 -15.02 -29.00
C PRO A 31 1.84 -15.00 -29.34
N LEU A 32 1.17 -13.91 -28.95
CA LEU A 32 -0.22 -13.60 -29.27
C LEU A 32 -0.34 -13.33 -30.77
N SER A 33 -0.47 -14.37 -31.59
CA SER A 33 -0.57 -14.15 -33.04
C SER A 33 -1.95 -13.60 -33.38
N TRP A 34 -2.04 -12.31 -33.72
CA TRP A 34 -3.21 -11.67 -34.35
C TRP A 34 -3.81 -12.53 -35.48
N ARG A 35 -2.94 -13.27 -36.20
CA ARG A 35 -3.33 -14.19 -37.29
C ARG A 35 -3.99 -15.51 -36.84
N SER A 36 -3.79 -16.00 -35.62
CA SER A 36 -4.43 -17.27 -35.18
C SER A 36 -5.90 -17.10 -34.87
N TYR A 37 -6.31 -15.93 -34.40
CA TYR A 37 -7.69 -15.66 -33.97
C TYR A 37 -8.64 -15.42 -35.17
N HIS A 38 -8.16 -14.79 -36.25
CA HIS A 38 -8.95 -14.57 -37.46
C HIS A 38 -9.25 -15.83 -38.31
N SER A 39 -8.64 -16.99 -38.00
CA SER A 39 -8.86 -18.22 -38.77
C SER A 39 -10.18 -18.96 -38.46
N ARG A 40 -11.02 -18.44 -37.56
CA ARG A 40 -12.26 -19.11 -37.09
C ARG A 40 -13.55 -18.31 -37.29
N THR A 41 -13.71 -17.61 -38.40
CA THR A 41 -15.03 -17.07 -38.79
C THR A 41 -15.23 -17.06 -40.31
N THR A 42 -15.09 -18.22 -40.95
CA THR A 42 -15.75 -18.46 -42.25
C THR A 42 -17.23 -18.79 -41.98
N VAL A 43 -18.06 -17.77 -41.78
CA VAL A 43 -19.52 -17.94 -41.84
C VAL A 43 -19.89 -18.11 -43.31
N VAL A 44 -20.22 -19.34 -43.66
CA VAL A 44 -20.67 -19.75 -45.00
C VAL A 44 -21.99 -19.05 -45.33
N TYR A 45 -21.92 -17.94 -46.06
CA TYR A 45 -23.03 -17.48 -46.89
C TYR A 45 -22.80 -17.93 -48.33
N ARG A 46 -23.71 -18.79 -48.82
CA ARG A 46 -23.81 -19.19 -50.22
C ARG A 46 -23.95 -17.95 -51.10
N THR A 47 -22.93 -17.62 -51.89
CA THR A 47 -23.03 -16.70 -53.02
C THR A 47 -23.21 -17.48 -54.32
N THR A 48 -24.31 -17.19 -55.01
CA THR A 48 -24.53 -17.59 -56.40
C THR A 48 -23.73 -16.69 -57.33
N HIS A 49 -22.99 -17.33 -58.24
CA HIS A 49 -22.17 -16.76 -59.31
C HIS A 49 -22.83 -15.66 -60.18
N LYS A 50 -22.03 -14.64 -60.54
CA LYS A 50 -21.80 -14.03 -61.88
C LYS A 50 -20.98 -12.74 -61.69
N SER A 51 -20.10 -12.25 -62.56
CA SER A 51 -19.26 -12.77 -63.65
C SER A 51 -18.19 -11.69 -63.87
N LYS A 52 -17.02 -12.09 -64.37
CA LYS A 52 -15.87 -11.24 -64.74
C LYS A 52 -16.25 -10.04 -65.62
N ASN A 53 -15.55 -8.92 -65.43
CA ASN A 53 -14.95 -8.16 -66.55
C ASN A 53 -13.83 -7.23 -66.07
N ASN A 54 -12.70 -7.33 -66.78
CA ASN A 54 -11.56 -6.41 -66.77
C ASN A 54 -11.99 -5.02 -67.25
N TYR A 55 -11.35 -3.93 -66.78
CA TYR A 55 -10.76 -2.88 -67.62
C TYR A 55 -9.84 -1.94 -66.83
N SER A 56 -8.62 -1.84 -67.35
CA SER A 56 -7.62 -0.76 -67.34
C SER A 56 -7.89 0.58 -66.64
N LEU A 57 -6.85 1.01 -65.93
CA LEU A 57 -6.39 2.39 -65.68
C LEU A 57 -6.83 3.43 -66.71
N HIS A 58 -7.49 4.51 -66.24
CA HIS A 58 -7.03 5.88 -66.48
C HIS A 58 -7.64 6.89 -65.49
N SER A 59 -6.73 7.74 -65.01
CA SER A 59 -6.88 9.02 -64.32
C SER A 59 -8.14 9.85 -64.63
N ILE A 60 -8.74 10.43 -63.59
CA ILE A 60 -8.99 11.87 -63.41
C ILE A 60 -9.21 12.09 -61.90
N PHE A 61 -8.16 12.57 -61.22
CA PHE A 61 -8.27 13.19 -59.91
C PHE A 61 -8.66 14.65 -60.12
N THR A 62 -9.82 15.04 -59.61
CA THR A 62 -10.12 16.43 -59.24
C THR A 62 -10.69 16.43 -57.82
N PRO A 63 -10.32 17.40 -56.97
CA PRO A 63 -10.56 17.32 -55.54
C PRO A 63 -11.98 17.82 -55.22
N ILE A 64 -12.75 17.02 -54.49
CA ILE A 64 -13.95 17.49 -53.81
C ILE A 64 -13.70 17.41 -52.31
N ALA A 65 -13.90 18.56 -51.69
CA ALA A 65 -13.65 18.86 -50.30
C ALA A 65 -14.31 17.87 -49.32
N SER A 66 -13.56 17.65 -48.25
CA SER A 66 -13.95 17.21 -46.91
C SER A 66 -15.44 17.38 -46.59
N LEU A 67 -16.12 16.25 -46.44
CA LEU A 67 -17.39 16.15 -45.71
C LEU A 67 -17.09 15.66 -44.30
N SER A 68 -17.06 16.61 -43.37
CA SER A 68 -17.27 16.40 -41.95
C SER A 68 -18.70 15.93 -41.70
N PHE A 69 -18.88 14.85 -40.93
CA PHE A 69 -20.21 14.44 -40.49
C PHE A 69 -20.71 15.41 -39.41
N SER A 70 -21.46 16.39 -39.87
CA SER A 70 -22.51 17.05 -39.10
C SER A 70 -23.71 16.09 -39.00
N ALA A 71 -24.34 16.04 -37.82
CA ALA A 71 -25.57 15.31 -37.63
C ALA A 71 -26.66 15.84 -38.59
N GLN A 72 -27.26 14.92 -39.33
CA GLN A 72 -28.34 15.16 -40.28
C GLN A 72 -29.50 15.92 -39.62
N THR A 73 -29.75 17.14 -40.08
CA THR A 73 -31.08 17.74 -40.06
C THR A 73 -31.66 17.62 -41.46
N HIS A 74 -32.87 17.04 -41.55
CA HIS A 74 -33.61 16.87 -42.79
C HIS A 74 -33.70 18.19 -43.59
N GLN A 75 -33.06 18.23 -44.76
CA GLN A 75 -33.40 19.22 -45.79
C GLN A 75 -34.74 18.80 -46.43
N ALA A 76 -35.82 19.46 -46.00
CA ALA A 76 -37.04 19.54 -46.79
C ALA A 76 -36.86 20.63 -47.86
N LYS A 77 -37.12 20.24 -49.12
CA LYS A 77 -37.07 21.07 -50.33
C LYS A 77 -37.80 22.39 -50.18
N SER A 78 -37.18 23.46 -50.68
CA SER A 78 -37.78 24.76 -50.90
C SER A 78 -38.93 24.67 -51.91
N LEU A 79 -40.14 25.01 -51.46
CA LEU A 79 -41.22 25.51 -52.31
C LEU A 79 -41.60 26.89 -51.77
N SER A 80 -41.32 27.89 -52.59
CA SER A 80 -41.64 29.30 -52.37
C SER A 80 -43.15 29.51 -52.28
N PHE A 81 -43.65 30.09 -51.19
CA PHE A 81 -44.80 31.00 -51.24
C PHE A 81 -44.68 32.05 -50.13
N ALA A 82 -44.88 33.31 -50.52
CA ALA A 82 -44.69 34.51 -49.73
C ALA A 82 -45.67 34.62 -48.56
N ASN A 83 -45.20 35.10 -47.41
CA ASN A 83 -45.98 35.89 -46.45
C ASN A 83 -45.05 36.74 -45.57
N SER A 84 -45.25 38.05 -45.59
CA SER A 84 -44.31 39.10 -45.14
C SER A 84 -44.44 39.50 -43.67
N SER A 85 -44.81 38.57 -42.78
CA SER A 85 -44.88 38.79 -41.32
C SER A 85 -43.91 37.90 -40.52
N THR A 86 -43.29 36.89 -41.14
CA THR A 86 -42.35 35.94 -40.50
C THR A 86 -40.88 36.36 -40.57
N ASN A 87 -40.52 37.38 -41.36
CA ASN A 87 -39.12 37.72 -41.64
C ASN A 87 -38.38 38.51 -40.54
N ARG A 88 -39.08 39.16 -39.59
CA ARG A 88 -38.42 39.83 -38.44
C ARG A 88 -38.13 38.89 -37.26
N GLN A 89 -38.80 37.74 -37.18
CA GLN A 89 -38.65 36.78 -36.08
C GLN A 89 -37.50 35.79 -36.29
N PHE A 90 -37.03 35.60 -37.53
CA PHE A 90 -35.87 34.77 -37.84
C PHE A 90 -34.51 35.51 -37.71
N SER A 91 -34.51 36.84 -37.63
CA SER A 91 -33.25 37.63 -37.61
C SER A 91 -32.56 37.67 -36.25
N SER A 92 -33.30 37.60 -35.13
CA SER A 92 -32.72 37.69 -33.78
C SER A 92 -31.96 36.43 -33.36
N LEU A 93 -32.52 35.23 -33.61
CA LEU A 93 -31.81 33.95 -33.38
C LEU A 93 -30.58 33.81 -34.29
N HIS A 94 -30.66 34.33 -35.52
CA HIS A 94 -29.55 34.30 -36.46
C HIS A 94 -28.39 35.20 -36.02
N GLU A 95 -28.68 36.41 -35.51
CA GLU A 95 -27.65 37.29 -34.96
C GLU A 95 -27.02 36.75 -33.66
N ILE A 96 -27.79 36.14 -32.75
CA ILE A 96 -27.21 35.47 -31.56
C ILE A 96 -26.28 34.32 -31.98
N LYS A 97 -26.68 33.49 -32.95
CA LYS A 97 -25.82 32.42 -33.50
C LYS A 97 -24.53 32.98 -34.08
N LYS A 98 -24.63 34.06 -34.86
CA LYS A 98 -23.50 34.73 -35.47
C LYS A 98 -22.54 35.32 -34.43
N HIS A 99 -23.04 36.03 -33.42
CA HIS A 99 -22.21 36.53 -32.31
C HIS A 99 -21.53 35.39 -31.52
N CYS A 100 -22.21 34.24 -31.35
CA CYS A 100 -21.62 33.05 -30.72
C CYS A 100 -20.50 32.43 -31.58
N GLU A 101 -20.68 32.36 -32.91
CA GLU A 101 -19.67 31.87 -33.86
C GLU A 101 -18.41 32.75 -33.84
N TYR A 102 -18.57 34.09 -33.83
CA TYR A 102 -17.45 35.03 -33.75
C TYR A 102 -16.82 35.15 -32.36
N GLY A 103 -17.52 34.70 -31.31
CA GLY A 103 -16.99 34.68 -29.93
C GLY A 103 -17.32 35.87 -29.08
N ASN A 104 -18.22 36.73 -29.53
CA ASN A 104 -18.67 37.90 -28.79
C ASN A 104 -19.83 37.51 -27.86
N LEU A 105 -19.55 36.64 -26.89
CA LEU A 105 -20.58 36.05 -26.01
C LEU A 105 -21.28 37.08 -25.12
N LYS A 106 -20.56 38.14 -24.71
CA LYS A 106 -21.15 39.27 -23.96
C LYS A 106 -22.15 40.07 -24.79
N GLU A 107 -21.84 40.33 -26.05
CA GLU A 107 -22.76 41.03 -26.96
C GLU A 107 -23.99 40.18 -27.29
N ALA A 108 -23.81 38.86 -27.44
CA ALA A 108 -24.91 37.93 -27.60
C ALA A 108 -25.84 37.89 -26.37
N LEU A 109 -25.27 37.96 -25.16
CA LEU A 109 -26.03 38.07 -23.91
C LEU A 109 -26.78 39.41 -23.81
N ASP A 110 -26.12 40.52 -24.13
CA ASP A 110 -26.75 41.84 -24.11
C ASP A 110 -27.91 41.93 -25.11
N PHE A 111 -27.77 41.29 -26.28
CA PHE A 111 -28.83 41.18 -27.28
C PHE A 111 -30.02 40.36 -26.76
N LEU A 112 -29.75 39.22 -26.11
CA LEU A 112 -30.77 38.38 -25.47
C LEU A 112 -31.51 39.10 -24.33
N GLN A 113 -30.82 39.97 -23.58
CA GLN A 113 -31.40 40.75 -22.47
C GLN A 113 -32.23 41.93 -22.97
N ARG A 114 -31.79 42.65 -24.01
CA ARG A 114 -32.53 43.79 -24.60
C ARG A 114 -33.88 43.37 -25.20
N GLU A 115 -33.98 42.17 -25.76
CA GLU A 115 -35.25 41.63 -26.28
C GLU A 115 -36.18 41.05 -25.18
N SER A 116 -35.86 41.24 -23.89
CA SER A 116 -36.79 40.92 -22.79
C SER A 116 -37.89 41.97 -22.60
N ASP A 117 -37.65 43.21 -23.03
CA ASP A 117 -38.58 44.34 -22.91
C ASP A 117 -39.55 44.47 -24.11
N ASP A 118 -39.25 43.87 -25.26
CA ASP A 118 -40.10 43.87 -26.46
C ASP A 118 -40.78 42.49 -26.69
N VAL A 119 -42.11 42.49 -26.85
CA VAL A 119 -43.04 41.35 -26.78
C VAL A 119 -42.96 40.35 -27.97
N VAL A 120 -41.83 40.23 -28.69
CA VAL A 120 -41.83 39.66 -30.06
C VAL A 120 -41.25 38.24 -30.21
N LEU A 121 -40.55 37.67 -29.21
CA LEU A 121 -40.01 36.31 -29.29
C LEU A 121 -40.99 35.24 -28.78
N ASP A 122 -41.25 34.23 -29.61
CA ASP A 122 -41.92 33.00 -29.19
C ASP A 122 -41.10 32.28 -28.09
N SER A 123 -41.78 31.68 -27.12
CA SER A 123 -41.17 31.04 -25.95
C SER A 123 -40.19 29.92 -26.35
N ALA A 124 -40.45 29.24 -27.46
CA ALA A 124 -39.58 28.19 -28.00
C ALA A 124 -38.28 28.75 -28.60
N GLN A 125 -38.35 29.87 -29.33
CA GLN A 125 -37.18 30.51 -29.94
C GLN A 125 -36.23 31.09 -28.89
N ARG A 126 -36.79 31.62 -27.79
CA ARG A 126 -35.99 32.13 -26.67
C ARG A 126 -35.26 31.02 -25.92
N SER A 127 -35.89 29.87 -25.69
CA SER A 127 -35.25 28.68 -25.11
C SER A 127 -34.11 28.20 -26.02
N GLU A 128 -34.33 28.13 -27.34
CA GLU A 128 -33.29 27.73 -28.27
C GLU A 128 -32.12 28.73 -28.34
N ALA A 129 -32.39 30.05 -28.30
CA ALA A 129 -31.35 31.08 -28.23
C ALA A 129 -30.49 30.98 -26.96
N MET A 130 -31.12 30.79 -25.80
CA MET A 130 -30.42 30.52 -24.52
C MET A 130 -29.58 29.26 -24.61
N GLY A 131 -30.12 28.20 -25.19
CA GLY A 131 -29.42 26.93 -25.36
C GLY A 131 -28.21 27.01 -26.28
N VAL A 132 -28.27 27.78 -27.38
CA VAL A 132 -27.13 28.03 -28.27
C VAL A 132 -26.05 28.83 -27.56
N LEU A 133 -26.44 29.86 -26.82
CA LEU A 133 -25.49 30.69 -26.06
C LEU A 133 -24.78 29.86 -24.98
N LEU A 134 -25.50 29.00 -24.24
CA LEU A 134 -24.90 28.09 -23.26
C LEU A 134 -23.88 27.12 -23.87
N GLN A 135 -24.16 26.59 -25.07
CA GLN A 135 -23.22 25.72 -25.78
C GLN A 135 -21.95 26.47 -26.20
N ALA A 136 -22.10 27.71 -26.69
CA ALA A 136 -20.97 28.56 -27.06
C ALA A 136 -20.13 28.98 -25.83
N CYS A 137 -20.77 29.28 -24.70
CA CYS A 137 -20.10 29.52 -23.42
C CYS A 137 -19.27 28.31 -22.98
N GLY A 138 -19.84 27.10 -23.06
CA GLY A 138 -19.14 25.87 -22.73
C GLY A 138 -17.91 25.63 -23.62
N GLN A 139 -18.05 25.79 -24.93
CA GLN A 139 -16.94 25.60 -25.88
C GLN A 139 -15.78 26.59 -25.68
N ARG A 140 -16.10 27.83 -25.29
CA ARG A 140 -15.11 28.90 -25.08
C ARG A 140 -14.68 29.04 -23.61
N LYS A 141 -15.20 28.20 -22.72
CA LYS A 141 -14.95 28.21 -21.26
C LYS A 141 -15.31 29.54 -20.58
N ASP A 142 -16.31 30.27 -21.08
CA ASP A 142 -16.80 31.52 -20.47
C ASP A 142 -17.90 31.23 -19.45
N ILE A 143 -17.48 31.01 -18.20
CA ILE A 143 -18.38 30.67 -17.10
C ILE A 143 -19.22 31.88 -16.61
N GLU A 144 -18.73 33.11 -16.81
CA GLU A 144 -19.44 34.31 -16.33
C GLU A 144 -20.72 34.56 -17.11
N VAL A 145 -20.64 34.52 -18.45
CA VAL A 145 -21.81 34.63 -19.32
C VAL A 145 -22.76 33.45 -19.08
N GLY A 146 -22.22 32.23 -18.94
CA GLY A 146 -23.00 31.04 -18.61
C GLY A 146 -23.79 31.15 -17.31
N ARG A 147 -23.19 31.70 -16.24
CA ARG A 147 -23.86 31.93 -14.94
C ARG A 147 -25.01 32.92 -15.05
N ARG A 148 -24.83 34.00 -15.82
CA ARG A 148 -25.92 34.99 -16.06
C ARG A 148 -27.10 34.37 -16.81
N VAL A 149 -26.84 33.51 -17.81
CA VAL A 149 -27.93 32.78 -18.49
C VAL A 149 -28.62 31.80 -17.54
N HIS A 150 -27.87 31.10 -16.67
CA HIS A 150 -28.45 30.22 -15.65
C HIS A 150 -29.31 31.00 -14.63
N GLU A 151 -28.90 32.19 -14.21
CA GLU A 151 -29.70 33.08 -13.36
C GLU A 151 -31.02 33.48 -14.06
N MET A 152 -30.96 33.83 -15.35
CA MET A 152 -32.16 34.15 -16.15
C MET A 152 -33.13 32.97 -16.25
N VAL A 153 -32.62 31.74 -16.44
CA VAL A 153 -33.43 30.52 -16.48
C VAL A 153 -34.04 30.23 -15.10
N SER A 154 -33.27 30.41 -14.02
CA SER A 154 -33.71 30.17 -12.64
C SER A 154 -34.76 31.18 -12.17
N ALA A 155 -34.66 32.45 -12.59
CA ALA A 155 -35.60 33.51 -12.25
C ALA A 155 -36.93 33.41 -13.03
N SER A 156 -36.95 32.68 -14.15
CA SER A 156 -38.15 32.52 -14.98
C SER A 156 -39.02 31.35 -14.52
N THR A 157 -40.28 31.64 -14.17
CA THR A 157 -41.27 30.60 -13.84
C THR A 157 -41.63 29.68 -15.02
N LYS A 158 -41.31 30.10 -16.26
CA LYS A 158 -41.54 29.30 -17.48
C LYS A 158 -40.40 28.35 -17.80
N PHE A 159 -39.15 28.77 -17.57
CA PHE A 159 -37.96 28.03 -18.01
C PHE A 159 -37.25 27.26 -16.89
N CYS A 160 -37.52 27.57 -15.61
CA CYS A 160 -36.86 26.91 -14.48
C CYS A 160 -37.01 25.38 -14.47
N ASN A 161 -38.11 24.86 -15.03
CA ASN A 161 -38.41 23.43 -15.14
C ASN A 161 -38.19 22.85 -16.55
N ASP A 162 -37.56 23.59 -17.47
CA ASP A 162 -37.27 23.10 -18.84
C ASP A 162 -36.13 22.07 -18.78
N PHE A 163 -36.44 20.81 -19.11
CA PHE A 163 -35.46 19.72 -19.07
C PHE A 163 -34.28 19.94 -20.02
N VAL A 164 -34.52 20.53 -21.20
CA VAL A 164 -33.48 20.70 -22.24
C VAL A 164 -32.51 21.80 -21.82
N LEU A 165 -33.03 22.95 -21.37
CA LEU A 165 -32.20 24.05 -20.88
C LEU A 165 -31.36 23.62 -19.67
N ASN A 166 -31.97 22.96 -18.69
CA ASN A 166 -31.24 22.48 -17.50
C ASN A 166 -30.14 21.47 -17.87
N THR A 167 -30.37 20.59 -18.85
CA THR A 167 -29.34 19.66 -19.36
C THR A 167 -28.19 20.42 -20.04
N ARG A 168 -28.50 21.46 -20.83
CA ARG A 168 -27.47 22.34 -21.45
C ARG A 168 -26.68 23.14 -20.40
N ILE A 169 -27.30 23.58 -19.29
CA ILE A 169 -26.62 24.26 -18.18
C ILE A 169 -25.65 23.31 -17.46
N ILE A 170 -26.09 22.09 -17.12
CA ILE A 170 -25.24 21.04 -16.52
C ILE A 170 -24.01 20.79 -17.40
N THR A 171 -24.22 20.66 -18.71
CA THR A 171 -23.15 20.43 -19.70
C THR A 171 -22.23 21.64 -19.84
N MET A 172 -22.77 22.86 -19.83
CA MET A 172 -21.98 24.10 -19.89
C MET A 172 -21.03 24.21 -18.70
N TYR A 173 -21.53 24.05 -17.47
CA TYR A 173 -20.69 24.08 -16.26
C TYR A 173 -19.62 22.98 -16.28
N SER A 174 -19.97 21.80 -16.78
CA SER A 174 -19.01 20.71 -16.99
C SER A 174 -17.89 21.08 -17.96
N MET A 175 -18.20 21.71 -19.10
CA MET A 175 -17.20 22.12 -20.09
C MET A 175 -16.31 23.27 -19.59
N CYS A 176 -16.83 24.12 -18.70
CA CYS A 176 -16.10 25.20 -18.05
C CYS A 176 -15.21 24.72 -16.88
N GLY A 177 -15.19 23.44 -16.54
CA GLY A 177 -14.36 22.91 -15.44
C GLY A 177 -14.96 23.11 -14.05
N SER A 178 -16.28 23.30 -13.93
CA SER A 178 -16.98 23.50 -12.65
C SER A 178 -18.02 22.40 -12.40
N PRO A 179 -17.58 21.17 -12.04
CA PRO A 179 -18.48 20.05 -11.79
C PRO A 179 -19.37 20.25 -10.55
N SER A 180 -18.93 21.05 -9.57
CA SER A 180 -19.71 21.42 -8.37
C SER A 180 -20.97 22.22 -8.72
N ASP A 181 -20.85 23.23 -9.58
CA ASP A 181 -21.99 24.01 -10.07
C ASP A 181 -22.94 23.14 -10.91
N SER A 182 -22.38 22.23 -11.72
CA SER A 182 -23.15 21.24 -12.48
C SER A 182 -23.97 20.32 -11.56
N ARG A 183 -23.35 19.82 -10.47
CA ARG A 183 -24.02 19.00 -9.46
C ARG A 183 -25.09 19.78 -8.70
N MET A 184 -24.82 21.04 -8.33
CA MET A 184 -25.80 21.91 -7.66
C MET A 184 -27.06 22.12 -8.52
N VAL A 185 -26.89 22.34 -9.83
CA VAL A 185 -28.03 22.46 -10.75
C VAL A 185 -28.83 21.16 -10.77
N PHE A 186 -28.15 20.02 -10.89
CA PHE A 186 -28.77 18.70 -10.93
C PHE A 186 -29.57 18.37 -9.66
N ASP A 187 -28.99 18.61 -8.48
CA ASP A 187 -29.62 18.29 -7.20
C ASP A 187 -30.90 19.13 -6.98
N LYS A 188 -30.93 20.39 -7.43
CA LYS A 188 -32.09 21.29 -7.36
C LYS A 188 -33.27 20.90 -8.28
N LEU A 189 -33.07 19.98 -9.23
CA LEU A 189 -34.14 19.53 -10.12
C LEU A 189 -35.18 18.68 -9.36
N GLN A 190 -36.44 19.12 -9.35
CA GLN A 190 -37.54 18.39 -8.72
C GLN A 190 -37.89 17.07 -9.41
N ARG A 191 -37.72 17.01 -10.74
CA ARG A 191 -37.88 15.80 -11.55
C ARG A 191 -36.66 15.65 -12.44
N LYS A 192 -36.10 14.44 -12.46
CA LYS A 192 -34.90 14.08 -13.21
C LYS A 192 -35.25 13.03 -14.26
N ASN A 193 -34.84 13.24 -15.50
CA ASN A 193 -34.96 12.24 -16.58
C ASN A 193 -33.59 11.62 -16.90
N LEU A 194 -33.58 10.55 -17.69
CA LEU A 194 -32.34 9.84 -18.04
C LEU A 194 -31.30 10.74 -18.74
N PHE A 195 -31.73 11.71 -19.55
CA PHE A 195 -30.80 12.65 -20.19
C PHE A 195 -30.04 13.53 -19.20
N GLN A 196 -30.70 13.97 -18.13
CA GLN A 196 -30.06 14.76 -17.07
C GLN A 196 -29.09 13.91 -16.23
N TRP A 197 -29.47 12.64 -15.95
CA TRP A 197 -28.57 11.67 -15.32
C TRP A 197 -27.32 11.41 -16.18
N ASN A 198 -27.50 11.17 -17.48
CA ASN A 198 -26.41 11.00 -18.43
C ASN A 198 -25.50 12.24 -18.49
N ALA A 199 -26.08 13.44 -18.46
CA ALA A 199 -25.33 14.69 -18.48
C ALA A 199 -24.46 14.87 -17.23
N ILE A 200 -24.96 14.53 -16.03
CA ILE A 200 -24.17 14.66 -14.80
C ILE A 200 -23.10 13.56 -14.67
N VAL A 201 -23.39 12.31 -15.05
CA VAL A 201 -22.38 11.23 -15.09
C VAL A 201 -21.27 11.58 -16.10
N SER A 202 -21.65 12.06 -17.28
CA SER A 202 -20.69 12.58 -18.26
C SER A 202 -19.90 13.77 -17.73
N ALA A 203 -20.54 14.65 -16.95
CA ALA A 203 -19.89 15.82 -16.36
C ALA A 203 -18.79 15.45 -15.36
N CYS A 204 -19.07 14.51 -14.46
CA CYS A 204 -18.10 13.98 -13.51
C CYS A 204 -16.95 13.28 -14.24
N THR A 205 -17.28 12.40 -15.20
CA THR A 205 -16.27 11.67 -15.99
C THR A 205 -15.37 12.60 -16.82
N ARG A 206 -15.91 13.70 -17.35
CA ARG A 206 -15.13 14.70 -18.12
C ARG A 206 -14.16 15.48 -17.25
N ASN A 207 -14.50 15.70 -15.98
CA ASN A 207 -13.67 16.42 -15.02
C ASN A 207 -12.84 15.47 -14.13
N GLU A 208 -12.67 14.22 -14.57
CA GLU A 208 -11.85 13.20 -13.89
C GLU A 208 -12.29 12.86 -12.45
N LEU A 209 -13.52 13.21 -12.08
CA LEU A 209 -14.16 12.82 -10.83
C LEU A 209 -14.80 11.44 -11.00
N PHE A 210 -13.97 10.41 -11.17
CA PHE A 210 -14.42 9.07 -11.53
C PHE A 210 -15.21 8.39 -10.40
N GLU A 211 -14.81 8.56 -9.14
CA GLU A 211 -15.55 8.02 -7.98
C GLU A 211 -16.96 8.61 -7.88
N ASP A 212 -17.09 9.94 -8.06
CA ASP A 212 -18.39 10.61 -8.09
C ASP A 212 -19.27 10.11 -9.24
N ALA A 213 -18.67 9.85 -10.41
CA ALA A 213 -19.40 9.30 -11.55
C ALA A 213 -19.97 7.90 -11.25
N ILE A 214 -19.21 7.02 -10.58
CA ILE A 214 -19.66 5.70 -10.15
C ILE A 214 -20.72 5.81 -9.04
N SER A 215 -20.56 6.73 -8.10
CA SER A 215 -21.53 7.01 -7.04
C SER A 215 -22.89 7.46 -7.61
N ILE A 216 -22.88 8.42 -8.54
CA ILE A 216 -24.09 8.90 -9.22
C ILE A 216 -24.73 7.81 -10.07
N PHE A 217 -23.92 6.97 -10.73
CA PHE A 217 -24.45 5.82 -11.47
C PHE A 217 -25.12 4.80 -10.54
N SER A 218 -24.52 4.56 -9.37
CA SER A 218 -25.10 3.71 -8.33
C SER A 218 -26.42 4.28 -7.80
N GLU A 219 -26.52 5.60 -7.68
CA GLU A 219 -27.76 6.31 -7.36
C GLU A 219 -28.82 6.14 -8.47
N LEU A 220 -28.45 6.30 -9.75
CA LEU A 220 -29.33 6.10 -10.90
C LEU A 220 -29.98 4.70 -10.88
N ILE A 221 -29.19 3.64 -10.67
CA ILE A 221 -29.68 2.26 -10.71
C ILE A 221 -30.44 1.82 -9.44
N SER A 222 -30.20 2.48 -8.30
CA SER A 222 -30.81 2.10 -7.02
C SER A 222 -32.08 2.88 -6.69
N VAL A 223 -32.12 4.16 -7.07
CA VAL A 223 -33.23 5.07 -6.73
C VAL A 223 -34.26 5.16 -7.86
N THR A 224 -33.87 4.89 -9.11
CA THR A 224 -34.74 5.07 -10.28
C THR A 224 -35.02 3.75 -11.01
N GLU A 225 -36.13 3.71 -11.75
CA GLU A 225 -36.46 2.60 -12.66
C GLU A 225 -35.85 2.77 -14.07
N TYR A 226 -35.10 3.85 -14.31
CA TYR A 226 -34.50 4.09 -15.62
C TYR A 226 -33.37 3.08 -15.87
N LYS A 227 -33.45 2.41 -17.01
CA LYS A 227 -32.37 1.53 -17.47
C LYS A 227 -31.27 2.39 -18.11
N PRO A 228 -29.99 2.15 -17.76
CA PRO A 228 -28.86 2.75 -18.47
C PRO A 228 -28.96 2.51 -19.97
N ASP A 229 -28.62 3.49 -20.79
CA ASP A 229 -28.64 3.36 -22.25
C ASP A 229 -27.22 3.33 -22.84
N ASN A 230 -27.14 3.32 -24.17
CA ASN A 230 -25.88 3.38 -24.92
C ASN A 230 -25.14 4.73 -24.76
N PHE A 231 -25.71 5.72 -24.06
CA PHE A 231 -25.05 6.97 -23.69
C PHE A 231 -24.60 7.00 -22.23
N THR A 232 -25.29 6.28 -21.32
CA THR A 232 -24.88 6.15 -19.92
C THR A 232 -23.63 5.28 -19.76
N LEU A 233 -23.64 4.07 -20.33
CA LEU A 233 -22.62 3.06 -20.08
C LEU A 233 -21.21 3.47 -20.52
N PRO A 234 -20.98 4.12 -21.68
CA PRO A 234 -19.64 4.56 -22.07
C PRO A 234 -18.99 5.51 -21.06
N CYS A 235 -19.76 6.40 -20.41
CA CYS A 235 -19.23 7.29 -19.38
C CYS A 235 -18.80 6.52 -18.12
N VAL A 236 -19.61 5.55 -17.68
CA VAL A 236 -19.32 4.71 -16.52
C VAL A 236 -18.12 3.80 -16.79
N ILE A 237 -18.07 3.18 -17.97
CA ILE A 237 -16.93 2.35 -18.41
C ILE A 237 -15.65 3.18 -18.46
N LYS A 238 -15.73 4.42 -18.96
CA LYS A 238 -14.59 5.35 -18.94
C LYS A 238 -14.16 5.71 -17.51
N ALA A 239 -15.10 5.85 -16.57
CA ALA A 239 -14.76 6.05 -15.15
C ALA A 239 -14.09 4.82 -14.54
N CYS A 240 -14.55 3.60 -14.87
CA CYS A 240 -13.87 2.36 -14.45
C CYS A 240 -12.44 2.30 -15.00
N ALA A 241 -12.25 2.66 -16.27
CA ALA A 241 -10.94 2.74 -16.91
C ALA A 241 -10.04 3.81 -16.27
N GLY A 242 -10.61 4.92 -15.79
CA GLY A 242 -9.89 5.98 -15.09
C GLY A 242 -9.44 5.58 -13.69
N LEU A 243 -10.25 4.78 -12.99
CA LEU A 243 -9.93 4.20 -11.67
C LEU A 243 -9.05 2.95 -11.74
N LEU A 244 -8.84 2.40 -12.95
CA LEU A 244 -8.20 1.09 -13.17
C LEU A 244 -8.89 -0.04 -12.39
N ASP A 245 -10.20 0.10 -12.10
CA ASP A 245 -10.99 -0.91 -11.41
C ASP A 245 -11.56 -1.91 -12.42
N LEU A 246 -10.77 -2.96 -12.65
CA LEU A 246 -11.14 -4.05 -13.54
C LEU A 246 -12.39 -4.82 -13.06
N GLY A 247 -12.57 -4.97 -11.75
CA GLY A 247 -13.70 -5.71 -11.18
C GLY A 247 -15.02 -5.00 -11.51
N LEU A 248 -15.06 -3.68 -11.29
CA LEU A 248 -16.20 -2.85 -11.66
C LEU A 248 -16.40 -2.83 -13.18
N GLY A 249 -15.33 -2.69 -13.96
CA GLY A 249 -15.39 -2.74 -15.43
C GLY A 249 -16.02 -4.03 -15.97
N GLN A 250 -15.65 -5.19 -15.41
CA GLN A 250 -16.23 -6.49 -15.78
C GLN A 250 -17.70 -6.61 -15.36
N MET A 251 -18.08 -6.07 -14.19
CA MET A 251 -19.48 -6.02 -13.76
C MET A 251 -20.34 -5.20 -14.74
N ILE A 252 -19.85 -4.04 -15.16
CA ILE A 252 -20.54 -3.17 -16.13
C ILE A 252 -20.57 -3.83 -17.53
N HIS A 253 -19.52 -4.52 -17.96
CA HIS A 253 -19.55 -5.32 -19.19
C HIS A 253 -20.61 -6.44 -19.13
N GLY A 254 -20.70 -7.15 -18.00
CA GLY A 254 -21.75 -8.14 -17.76
C GLY A 254 -23.16 -7.54 -17.80
N MET A 255 -23.34 -6.33 -17.28
CA MET A 255 -24.59 -5.57 -17.37
C MET A 255 -24.90 -5.19 -18.82
N ALA A 256 -23.94 -4.61 -19.55
CA ALA A 256 -24.08 -4.26 -20.96
C ALA A 256 -24.48 -5.48 -21.81
N THR A 257 -23.89 -6.65 -21.51
CA THR A 257 -24.20 -7.92 -22.18
C THR A 257 -25.65 -8.34 -21.94
N LYS A 258 -26.10 -8.31 -20.68
CA LYS A 258 -27.49 -8.62 -20.32
C LYS A 258 -28.51 -7.66 -20.94
N MET A 259 -28.10 -6.42 -21.20
CA MET A 259 -28.95 -5.39 -21.81
C MET A 259 -28.91 -5.40 -23.35
N GLY A 260 -28.06 -6.23 -23.96
CA GLY A 260 -27.88 -6.29 -25.41
C GLY A 260 -27.20 -5.04 -25.98
N LEU A 261 -26.48 -4.28 -25.15
CA LEU A 261 -25.83 -3.03 -25.55
C LEU A 261 -24.38 -3.22 -26.01
N VAL A 262 -23.79 -4.41 -25.86
CA VAL A 262 -22.39 -4.69 -26.30
C VAL A 262 -22.23 -4.62 -27.82
N SER A 263 -23.30 -4.84 -28.58
CA SER A 263 -23.31 -4.67 -30.04
C SER A 263 -23.34 -3.20 -30.49
N ASP A 264 -23.62 -2.26 -29.58
CA ASP A 264 -23.58 -0.83 -29.88
C ASP A 264 -22.11 -0.36 -29.96
N VAL A 265 -21.79 0.36 -31.03
CA VAL A 265 -20.42 0.77 -31.34
C VAL A 265 -19.82 1.68 -30.26
N PHE A 266 -20.62 2.52 -29.60
CA PHE A 266 -20.14 3.41 -28.54
C PHE A 266 -19.78 2.65 -27.27
N VAL A 267 -20.59 1.64 -26.90
CA VAL A 267 -20.33 0.78 -25.75
C VAL A 267 -19.14 -0.14 -26.03
N GLY A 268 -19.08 -0.75 -27.22
CA GLY A 268 -17.96 -1.59 -27.65
C GLY A 268 -16.62 -0.84 -27.62
N ASN A 269 -16.57 0.37 -28.18
CA ASN A 269 -15.35 1.20 -28.17
C ASN A 269 -14.92 1.58 -26.74
N ALA A 270 -15.87 1.89 -25.86
CA ALA A 270 -15.57 2.20 -24.46
C ALA A 270 -15.01 0.97 -23.72
N LEU A 271 -15.56 -0.23 -23.97
CA LEU A 271 -15.08 -1.49 -23.38
C LEU A 271 -13.67 -1.84 -23.87
N ILE A 272 -13.39 -1.69 -25.17
CA ILE A 272 -12.04 -1.91 -25.74
C ILE A 272 -11.03 -0.99 -25.04
N ALA A 273 -11.36 0.31 -24.92
CA ALA A 273 -10.49 1.28 -24.24
C ALA A 273 -10.29 0.95 -22.74
N MET A 274 -11.33 0.48 -22.05
CA MET A 274 -11.23 0.11 -20.63
C MET A 274 -10.35 -1.13 -20.44
N TYR A 275 -10.57 -2.19 -21.21
CA TYR A 275 -9.75 -3.40 -21.12
C TYR A 275 -8.29 -3.13 -21.55
N GLY A 276 -8.08 -2.27 -22.55
CA GLY A 276 -6.75 -1.80 -22.94
C GLY A 276 -6.02 -1.10 -21.78
N LYS A 277 -6.67 -0.13 -21.11
CA LYS A 277 -6.08 0.56 -19.95
C LYS A 277 -5.83 -0.34 -18.75
N CYS A 278 -6.68 -1.35 -18.55
CA CYS A 278 -6.53 -2.33 -17.47
C CYS A 278 -5.54 -3.48 -17.81
N GLY A 279 -4.88 -3.45 -18.97
CA GLY A 279 -3.87 -4.44 -19.36
C GLY A 279 -4.40 -5.78 -19.89
N LEU A 280 -5.72 -5.93 -20.07
CA LEU A 280 -6.34 -7.17 -20.57
C LEU A 280 -6.67 -7.07 -22.06
N VAL A 281 -5.63 -6.99 -22.88
CA VAL A 281 -5.75 -6.84 -24.34
C VAL A 281 -6.54 -7.98 -24.99
N GLU A 282 -6.45 -9.21 -24.47
CA GLU A 282 -7.22 -10.36 -24.98
C GLU A 282 -8.74 -10.14 -24.88
N GLU A 283 -9.22 -9.55 -23.77
CA GLU A 283 -10.64 -9.25 -23.61
C GLU A 283 -11.08 -8.09 -24.52
N ALA A 284 -10.18 -7.11 -24.76
CA ALA A 284 -10.43 -6.05 -25.73
C ALA A 284 -10.59 -6.60 -27.16
N VAL A 285 -9.74 -7.55 -27.56
CA VAL A 285 -9.85 -8.25 -28.85
C VAL A 285 -11.17 -9.02 -28.94
N LYS A 286 -11.56 -9.75 -27.89
CA LYS A 286 -12.85 -10.46 -27.87
C LYS A 286 -14.02 -9.49 -28.06
N VAL A 287 -14.04 -8.36 -27.37
CA VAL A 287 -15.09 -7.35 -27.56
C VAL A 287 -15.11 -6.88 -29.01
N PHE A 288 -13.95 -6.52 -29.57
CA PHE A 288 -13.83 -6.06 -30.96
C PHE A 288 -14.31 -7.11 -31.99
N GLU A 289 -14.00 -8.39 -31.77
CA GLU A 289 -14.45 -9.49 -32.63
C GLU A 289 -15.96 -9.69 -32.61
N HIS A 290 -16.61 -9.46 -31.47
CA HIS A 290 -18.07 -9.61 -31.30
C HIS A 290 -18.87 -8.38 -31.78
N MET A 291 -18.20 -7.28 -32.14
CA MET A 291 -18.88 -6.10 -32.68
C MET A 291 -19.37 -6.37 -34.13
N PRO A 292 -20.67 -6.21 -34.41
CA PRO A 292 -21.23 -6.46 -35.75
C PRO A 292 -20.88 -5.36 -36.74
N GLU A 293 -20.74 -4.11 -36.27
CA GLU A 293 -20.31 -2.96 -37.05
C GLU A 293 -19.07 -2.36 -36.38
N ARG A 294 -18.05 -2.04 -37.17
CA ARG A 294 -16.82 -1.41 -36.72
C ARG A 294 -16.61 -0.13 -37.50
N ASN A 295 -16.20 0.93 -36.82
CA ASN A 295 -15.84 2.18 -37.46
C ASN A 295 -14.37 2.52 -37.19
N LEU A 296 -13.91 3.64 -37.73
CA LEU A 296 -12.55 4.14 -37.48
C LEU A 296 -12.22 4.25 -35.98
N VAL A 297 -13.20 4.62 -35.15
CA VAL A 297 -13.00 4.71 -33.70
C VAL A 297 -12.73 3.34 -33.08
N SER A 298 -13.45 2.30 -33.51
CA SER A 298 -13.21 0.92 -33.06
C SER A 298 -11.79 0.45 -33.40
N TRP A 299 -11.34 0.71 -34.63
CA TRP A 299 -9.99 0.38 -35.08
C TRP A 299 -8.92 1.17 -34.31
N ASN A 300 -9.12 2.48 -34.13
CA ASN A 300 -8.20 3.32 -33.37
C ASN A 300 -8.13 2.87 -31.90
N SER A 301 -9.24 2.45 -31.29
CA SER A 301 -9.26 1.93 -29.92
C SER A 301 -8.48 0.63 -29.76
N ILE A 302 -8.58 -0.33 -30.71
CA ILE A 302 -7.84 -1.59 -30.61
C ILE A 302 -6.34 -1.40 -30.93
N ILE A 303 -6.01 -0.56 -31.92
CA ILE A 303 -4.61 -0.19 -32.24
C ILE A 303 -3.95 0.46 -31.03
N CYS A 304 -4.64 1.40 -30.39
CA CYS A 304 -4.16 2.06 -29.17
C CYS A 304 -4.01 1.05 -28.01
N GLY A 305 -5.00 0.17 -27.81
CA GLY A 305 -4.97 -0.86 -26.78
C GLY A 305 -3.77 -1.82 -26.91
N PHE A 306 -3.40 -2.21 -28.14
CA PHE A 306 -2.16 -2.97 -28.37
C PHE A 306 -0.91 -2.13 -28.10
N SER A 307 -0.87 -0.88 -28.56
CA SER A 307 0.28 0.01 -28.42
C SER A 307 0.60 0.33 -26.95
N GLU A 308 -0.40 0.70 -26.15
CA GLU A 308 -0.20 1.07 -24.73
C GLU A 308 0.29 -0.11 -23.87
N ASN A 309 0.05 -1.34 -24.33
CA ASN A 309 0.45 -2.57 -23.65
C ASN A 309 1.72 -3.23 -24.22
N GLY A 310 2.42 -2.56 -25.14
CA GLY A 310 3.70 -3.02 -25.69
C GLY A 310 3.61 -4.04 -26.83
N PHE A 311 2.41 -4.33 -27.34
CA PHE A 311 2.19 -5.22 -28.49
C PHE A 311 2.28 -4.44 -29.82
N LEU A 312 3.46 -3.88 -30.10
CA LEU A 312 3.67 -2.95 -31.21
C LEU A 312 3.43 -3.60 -32.59
N GLN A 313 3.89 -4.82 -32.77
CA GLN A 313 3.77 -5.54 -34.04
C GLN A 313 2.31 -5.93 -34.34
N GLU A 314 1.55 -6.35 -33.33
CA GLU A 314 0.11 -6.63 -33.43
C GLU A 314 -0.69 -5.35 -33.69
N SER A 315 -0.29 -4.22 -33.09
CA SER A 315 -0.88 -2.89 -33.36
C SER A 315 -0.71 -2.49 -34.83
N PHE A 316 0.49 -2.66 -35.39
CA PHE A 316 0.76 -2.35 -36.79
C PHE A 316 0.08 -3.34 -37.74
N ASP A 317 -0.04 -4.62 -37.36
CA ASP A 317 -0.79 -5.62 -38.13
C ASP A 317 -2.29 -5.29 -38.19
N ALA A 318 -2.89 -4.82 -37.09
CA ALA A 318 -4.28 -4.34 -37.05
C ALA A 318 -4.47 -3.09 -37.93
N PHE A 319 -3.50 -2.17 -37.95
CA PHE A 319 -3.52 -1.02 -38.87
C PHE A 319 -3.45 -1.46 -40.34
N ARG A 320 -2.57 -2.41 -40.68
CA ARG A 320 -2.49 -2.96 -42.04
C ARG A 320 -3.80 -3.64 -42.43
N GLU A 321 -4.44 -4.35 -41.51
CA GLU A 321 -5.73 -4.97 -41.77
C GLU A 321 -6.84 -3.94 -42.00
N MET A 322 -6.88 -2.85 -41.23
CA MET A 322 -7.81 -1.74 -41.45
C MET A 322 -7.71 -1.16 -42.89
N LEU A 323 -6.50 -1.16 -43.47
CA LEU A 323 -6.23 -0.67 -44.83
C LEU A 323 -6.56 -1.67 -45.94
N VAL A 324 -6.35 -2.98 -45.69
CA VAL A 324 -6.35 -4.04 -46.72
C VAL A 324 -7.53 -5.02 -46.56
N GLY A 325 -8.30 -4.92 -45.48
CA GLY A 325 -9.45 -5.78 -45.18
C GLY A 325 -10.61 -5.65 -46.16
N GLU A 326 -11.65 -6.46 -45.95
CA GLU A 326 -12.85 -6.49 -46.81
C GLU A 326 -13.58 -5.14 -46.85
N GLU A 327 -13.57 -4.42 -45.73
CA GLU A 327 -14.02 -3.04 -45.61
C GLU A 327 -12.79 -2.13 -45.49
N SER A 328 -12.31 -1.58 -46.60
CA SER A 328 -11.15 -0.68 -46.58
C SER A 328 -11.51 0.66 -45.96
N PHE A 329 -10.89 1.03 -44.85
CA PHE A 329 -11.07 2.34 -44.22
C PHE A 329 -9.94 3.30 -44.61
N VAL A 330 -10.30 4.56 -44.84
CA VAL A 330 -9.32 5.64 -45.08
C VAL A 330 -8.86 6.17 -43.71
N PRO A 331 -7.56 6.14 -43.38
CA PRO A 331 -7.04 6.69 -42.14
C PRO A 331 -7.37 8.16 -41.99
N ASP A 332 -7.73 8.57 -40.78
CA ASP A 332 -7.85 9.97 -40.41
C ASP A 332 -6.66 10.42 -39.54
N VAL A 333 -6.70 11.68 -39.10
CA VAL A 333 -5.68 12.24 -38.20
C VAL A 333 -5.51 11.39 -36.94
N ALA A 334 -6.60 10.89 -36.35
CA ALA A 334 -6.54 10.09 -35.14
C ALA A 334 -5.84 8.75 -35.39
N THR A 335 -6.12 8.09 -36.51
CA THR A 335 -5.43 6.85 -36.90
C THR A 335 -3.92 7.07 -37.04
N LEU A 336 -3.50 8.10 -37.78
CA LEU A 336 -2.06 8.37 -37.98
C LEU A 336 -1.34 8.68 -36.67
N VAL A 337 -1.96 9.49 -35.80
CA VAL A 337 -1.42 9.81 -34.46
C VAL A 337 -1.33 8.57 -33.56
N THR A 338 -2.22 7.58 -33.71
CA THR A 338 -2.12 6.32 -32.96
C THR A 338 -1.03 5.36 -33.46
N VAL A 339 -0.73 5.36 -34.77
CA VAL A 339 0.20 4.41 -35.39
C VAL A 339 1.65 4.92 -35.44
N LEU A 340 1.85 6.24 -35.55
CA LEU A 340 3.19 6.83 -35.60
C LEU A 340 4.02 6.54 -34.33
N PRO A 341 3.47 6.59 -33.09
CA PRO A 341 4.17 6.15 -31.89
C PRO A 341 4.55 4.67 -31.89
N VAL A 342 3.78 3.81 -32.55
CA VAL A 342 4.10 2.39 -32.71
C VAL A 342 5.36 2.22 -33.56
N CYS A 343 5.42 2.95 -34.69
CA CYS A 343 6.62 2.97 -35.54
C CYS A 343 7.85 3.51 -34.79
N ALA A 344 7.63 4.54 -33.96
CA ALA A 344 8.67 5.14 -33.14
C ALA A 344 9.17 4.20 -32.02
N GLY A 345 8.26 3.40 -31.43
CA GLY A 345 8.58 2.45 -30.35
C GLY A 345 9.32 1.20 -30.82
N GLU A 346 9.12 0.78 -32.07
CA GLU A 346 9.90 -0.30 -32.70
C GLU A 346 11.23 0.19 -33.30
N GLU A 347 11.48 1.51 -33.28
CA GLU A 347 12.58 2.18 -33.98
C GLU A 347 12.64 1.83 -35.49
N ASP A 348 11.52 1.42 -36.08
CA ASP A 348 11.40 0.97 -37.48
C ASP A 348 11.09 2.15 -38.39
N ILE A 349 12.15 2.75 -38.92
CA ILE A 349 12.07 3.89 -39.84
C ILE A 349 11.36 3.55 -41.16
N GLU A 350 11.42 2.30 -41.63
CA GLU A 350 10.80 1.92 -42.91
C GLU A 350 9.27 1.98 -42.79
N LYS A 351 8.72 1.43 -41.70
CA LYS A 351 7.28 1.56 -41.37
C LYS A 351 6.90 3.03 -41.17
N GLY A 352 7.70 3.79 -40.43
CA GLY A 352 7.47 5.22 -40.19
C GLY A 352 7.42 6.05 -41.47
N MET A 353 8.37 5.83 -42.40
CA MET A 353 8.39 6.49 -43.70
C MET A 353 7.21 6.09 -44.59
N ALA A 354 6.77 4.83 -44.55
CA ALA A 354 5.58 4.39 -45.27
C ALA A 354 4.30 5.09 -44.77
N VAL A 355 4.15 5.21 -43.45
CA VAL A 355 3.03 5.94 -42.82
C VAL A 355 3.11 7.44 -43.12
N HIS A 356 4.30 8.05 -43.10
CA HIS A 356 4.50 9.44 -43.51
C HIS A 356 4.13 9.66 -44.99
N GLY A 357 4.57 8.78 -45.89
CA GLY A 357 4.18 8.83 -47.30
C GLY A 357 2.67 8.70 -47.51
N LEU A 358 1.99 7.89 -46.68
CA LEU A 358 0.53 7.80 -46.65
C LEU A 358 -0.11 9.10 -46.16
N ALA A 359 0.43 9.73 -45.10
CA ALA A 359 -0.05 11.01 -44.59
C ALA A 359 0.01 12.11 -45.66
N VAL A 360 1.14 12.21 -46.38
CA VAL A 360 1.33 13.15 -47.50
C VAL A 360 0.32 12.88 -48.63
N LYS A 361 0.11 11.60 -48.97
CA LYS A 361 -0.85 11.22 -50.02
C LYS A 361 -2.29 11.59 -49.66
N LEU A 362 -2.63 11.59 -48.37
CA LEU A 362 -3.93 11.99 -47.85
C LEU A 362 -4.05 13.49 -47.55
N GLY A 363 -2.94 14.25 -47.65
CA GLY A 363 -2.88 15.66 -47.29
C GLY A 363 -3.05 15.92 -45.79
N LEU A 364 -2.70 14.94 -44.95
CA LEU A 364 -2.83 15.00 -43.49
C LEU A 364 -1.53 15.40 -42.80
N ASP A 365 -0.42 15.53 -43.53
CA ASP A 365 0.91 15.89 -43.00
C ASP A 365 1.00 17.34 -42.54
N GLU A 366 0.15 18.23 -43.08
CA GLU A 366 0.03 19.63 -42.64
C GLU A 366 -0.78 19.78 -41.33
N GLU A 367 -1.52 18.75 -40.92
CA GLU A 367 -2.27 18.78 -39.67
C GLU A 367 -1.31 18.73 -38.47
N LEU A 368 -1.45 19.70 -37.56
CA LEU A 368 -0.52 19.93 -36.46
C LEU A 368 -0.30 18.68 -35.59
N MET A 369 -1.34 17.89 -35.35
CA MET A 369 -1.25 16.66 -34.55
C MET A 369 -0.42 15.57 -35.25
N VAL A 370 -0.62 15.38 -36.56
CA VAL A 370 0.14 14.40 -37.35
C VAL A 370 1.59 14.85 -37.48
N ASN A 371 1.82 16.14 -37.74
CA ASN A 371 3.16 16.72 -37.82
C ASN A 371 3.95 16.53 -36.52
N ASN A 372 3.34 16.78 -35.35
CA ASN A 372 3.97 16.55 -34.05
C ASN A 372 4.32 15.07 -33.82
N SER A 373 3.43 14.15 -34.18
CA SER A 373 3.69 12.71 -34.10
C SER A 373 4.79 12.25 -35.07
N LEU A 374 4.90 12.86 -36.25
CA LEU A 374 5.99 12.60 -37.19
C LEU A 374 7.34 13.09 -36.65
N ILE A 375 7.38 14.29 -36.04
CA ILE A 375 8.59 14.82 -35.39
C ILE A 375 9.06 13.86 -34.28
N ASP A 376 8.15 13.39 -33.42
CA ASP A 376 8.48 12.42 -32.36
C ASP A 376 8.99 11.09 -32.96
N MET A 377 8.35 10.59 -34.02
CA MET A 377 8.75 9.35 -34.69
C MET A 377 10.15 9.44 -35.29
N TYR A 378 10.42 10.45 -36.12
CA TYR A 378 11.75 10.65 -36.70
C TYR A 378 12.82 10.90 -35.62
N SER A 379 12.47 11.62 -34.55
CA SER A 379 13.39 11.87 -33.44
C SER A 379 13.77 10.58 -32.70
N LYS A 380 12.78 9.72 -32.39
CA LYS A 380 13.03 8.42 -31.72
C LYS A 380 13.76 7.42 -32.59
N CYS A 381 13.58 7.46 -33.91
CA CYS A 381 14.33 6.64 -34.85
C CYS A 381 15.76 7.17 -35.15
N GLY A 382 16.22 8.24 -34.48
CA GLY A 382 17.56 8.80 -34.66
C GLY A 382 17.74 9.72 -35.88
N PHE A 383 16.66 10.11 -36.56
CA PHE A 383 16.69 10.97 -37.76
C PHE A 383 16.34 12.42 -37.42
N LEU A 384 17.14 13.05 -36.55
CA LEU A 384 16.89 14.40 -36.04
C LEU A 384 16.83 15.49 -37.13
N SER A 385 17.57 15.33 -38.23
CA SER A 385 17.55 16.28 -39.35
C SER A 385 16.21 16.33 -40.07
N GLU A 386 15.54 15.19 -40.22
CA GLU A 386 14.22 15.10 -40.84
C GLU A 386 13.13 15.63 -39.89
N ALA A 387 13.27 15.35 -38.58
CA ALA A 387 12.42 15.93 -37.55
C ALA A 387 12.53 17.47 -37.53
N GLN A 388 13.74 18.02 -37.62
CA GLN A 388 13.99 19.46 -37.70
C GLN A 388 13.37 20.07 -38.97
N LEU A 389 13.44 19.39 -40.11
CA LEU A 389 12.82 19.85 -41.35
C LEU A 389 11.29 19.95 -41.24
N LEU A 390 10.65 18.95 -40.62
CA LEU A 390 9.21 18.96 -40.36
C LEU A 390 8.80 20.04 -39.37
N PHE A 391 9.62 20.24 -38.33
CA PHE A 391 9.43 21.30 -37.35
C PHE A 391 9.51 22.68 -38.00
N ASP A 392 10.54 22.94 -38.81
CA ASP A 392 10.73 24.25 -39.44
C ASP A 392 9.66 24.57 -40.48
N LYS A 393 9.16 23.58 -41.22
CA LYS A 393 8.07 23.75 -42.22
C LYS A 393 6.71 24.09 -41.61
N ASN A 394 6.47 23.80 -40.33
CA ASN A 394 5.18 24.02 -39.70
C ASN A 394 5.06 25.45 -39.14
N ASP A 395 4.22 26.29 -39.73
CA ASP A 395 4.03 27.68 -39.28
C ASP A 395 3.11 27.83 -38.03
N LYS A 396 2.43 26.77 -37.60
CA LYS A 396 1.46 26.77 -36.48
C LYS A 396 1.94 25.95 -35.28
N LYS A 397 3.22 26.08 -34.92
CA LYS A 397 3.84 25.37 -33.79
C LYS A 397 3.08 25.62 -32.50
N ASN A 398 2.81 24.58 -31.72
CA ASN A 398 2.27 24.68 -30.36
C ASN A 398 3.30 24.17 -29.34
N ILE A 399 2.99 24.22 -28.03
CA ILE A 399 3.90 23.75 -26.97
C ILE A 399 4.29 22.28 -27.20
N VAL A 400 3.37 21.45 -27.70
CA VAL A 400 3.64 20.04 -28.02
C VAL A 400 4.67 19.91 -29.15
N SER A 401 4.61 20.73 -30.21
CA SER A 401 5.61 20.75 -31.28
C SER A 401 7.02 21.01 -30.75
N TRP A 402 7.15 22.00 -29.84
CA TRP A 402 8.42 22.33 -29.19
C TRP A 402 8.90 21.20 -28.27
N ASN A 403 7.99 20.61 -27.48
CA ASN A 403 8.30 19.52 -26.57
C ASN A 403 8.80 18.27 -27.32
N SER A 404 8.20 17.93 -28.45
CA SER A 404 8.64 16.80 -29.30
C SER A 404 10.05 17.02 -29.86
N MET A 405 10.35 18.22 -30.36
CA MET A 405 11.68 18.54 -30.89
C MET A 405 12.75 18.61 -29.79
N ILE A 406 12.46 19.26 -28.67
CA ILE A 406 13.36 19.35 -27.49
C ILE A 406 13.63 17.96 -26.93
N GLY A 407 12.60 17.12 -26.79
CA GLY A 407 12.75 15.74 -26.32
C GLY A 407 13.58 14.87 -27.27
N GLY A 408 13.48 15.11 -28.58
CA GLY A 408 14.33 14.48 -29.59
C GLY A 408 15.81 14.86 -29.44
N CYS A 409 16.12 16.15 -29.36
CA CYS A 409 17.49 16.63 -29.13
C CYS A 409 18.08 16.15 -27.81
N ALA A 410 17.26 16.09 -26.76
CA ALA A 410 17.68 15.64 -25.45
C ALA A 410 18.08 14.16 -25.41
N ARG A 411 17.40 13.30 -26.18
CA ARG A 411 17.72 11.87 -26.30
C ARG A 411 19.05 11.60 -27.00
N GLU A 412 19.39 12.42 -27.99
CA GLU A 412 20.67 12.36 -28.72
C GLU A 412 21.82 13.04 -27.95
N GLU A 413 21.59 13.44 -26.69
CA GLU A 413 22.54 14.14 -25.82
C GLU A 413 23.08 15.46 -26.42
N ASP A 414 22.36 16.09 -27.36
CA ASP A 414 22.74 17.38 -27.94
C ASP A 414 22.33 18.54 -27.01
N VAL A 415 23.20 18.81 -26.04
CA VAL A 415 23.07 19.88 -25.05
C VAL A 415 22.86 21.25 -25.70
N CYS A 416 23.64 21.57 -26.73
CA CYS A 416 23.64 22.87 -27.38
C CYS A 416 22.33 23.14 -28.10
N GLN A 417 21.85 22.17 -28.89
CA GLN A 417 20.61 22.30 -29.64
C GLN A 417 19.39 22.31 -28.72
N THR A 418 19.40 21.50 -27.65
CA THR A 418 18.30 21.44 -26.66
C THR A 418 18.07 22.81 -26.01
N PHE A 419 19.13 23.48 -25.54
CA PHE A 419 19.00 24.81 -24.93
C PHE A 419 18.72 25.92 -25.95
N TYR A 420 19.27 25.82 -27.17
CA TYR A 420 18.94 26.74 -28.25
C TYR A 420 17.44 26.73 -28.56
N LEU A 421 16.83 25.55 -28.70
CA LEU A 421 15.40 25.41 -28.95
C LEU A 421 14.54 25.90 -27.77
N LEU A 422 14.96 25.64 -26.53
CA LEU A 422 14.28 26.18 -25.34
C LEU A 422 14.30 27.72 -25.32
N GLN A 423 15.45 28.32 -25.64
CA GLN A 423 15.56 29.78 -25.70
C GLN A 423 14.75 30.35 -26.86
N LYS A 424 14.79 29.70 -28.03
CA LYS A 424 14.02 30.11 -29.21
C LYS A 424 12.52 30.10 -28.93
N MET A 425 12.01 29.04 -28.28
CA MET A 425 10.61 28.92 -27.82
C MET A 425 10.19 30.11 -26.96
N GLN A 426 11.05 30.57 -26.05
CA GLN A 426 10.77 31.70 -25.17
C GLN A 426 10.80 33.06 -25.88
N THR A 427 11.49 33.16 -27.01
CA THR A 427 11.66 34.42 -27.76
C THR A 427 10.67 34.62 -28.91
N GLU A 428 10.18 33.54 -29.53
CA GLU A 428 9.33 33.62 -30.73
C GLU A 428 7.86 33.96 -30.43
N ASP A 429 7.30 33.53 -29.29
CA ASP A 429 5.94 33.89 -28.88
C ASP A 429 5.84 34.11 -27.36
N ALA A 430 5.56 35.35 -26.94
CA ALA A 430 5.42 35.73 -25.53
C ALA A 430 4.27 35.02 -24.78
N LYS A 431 3.35 34.36 -25.49
CA LYS A 431 2.29 33.54 -24.89
C LYS A 431 2.70 32.09 -24.66
N MET A 432 3.74 31.59 -25.33
CA MET A 432 4.22 30.21 -25.18
C MET A 432 5.19 30.14 -24.00
N LYS A 433 4.76 29.48 -22.93
CA LYS A 433 5.58 29.22 -21.74
C LYS A 433 5.95 27.74 -21.72
N ALA A 434 7.14 27.44 -21.20
CA ALA A 434 7.55 26.06 -20.97
C ALA A 434 6.64 25.45 -19.89
N ASP A 435 6.14 24.24 -20.16
CA ASP A 435 5.31 23.48 -19.23
C ASP A 435 6.15 22.45 -18.47
N GLU A 436 5.51 21.69 -17.58
CA GLU A 436 6.17 20.65 -16.78
C GLU A 436 6.88 19.62 -17.68
N PHE A 437 6.30 19.30 -18.84
CA PHE A 437 6.85 18.34 -19.78
C PHE A 437 8.08 18.89 -20.53
N THR A 438 8.08 20.19 -20.89
CA THR A 438 9.28 20.87 -21.42
C THR A 438 10.44 20.75 -20.44
N ILE A 439 10.20 21.00 -19.15
CA ILE A 439 11.24 20.93 -18.12
C ILE A 439 11.76 19.49 -17.96
N LEU A 440 10.85 18.50 -17.91
CA LEU A 440 11.21 17.08 -17.80
C LEU A 440 12.03 16.58 -19.00
N ASN A 441 11.82 17.12 -20.21
CA ASN A 441 12.62 16.74 -21.37
C ASN A 441 14.03 17.36 -21.37
N VAL A 442 14.21 18.54 -20.78
CA VAL A 442 15.51 19.25 -20.76
C VAL A 442 16.41 18.75 -19.63
N LEU A 443 15.84 18.41 -18.47
CA LEU A 443 16.60 18.00 -17.27
C LEU A 443 17.55 16.80 -17.46
N PRO A 444 17.19 15.74 -18.21
CA PRO A 444 18.08 14.60 -18.46
C PRO A 444 19.38 14.94 -19.17
N VAL A 445 19.46 16.11 -19.83
CA VAL A 445 20.64 16.58 -20.57
C VAL A 445 21.61 17.34 -19.67
N CYS A 446 21.15 17.80 -18.49
CA CYS A 446 21.96 18.45 -17.47
C CYS A 446 22.74 17.41 -16.63
N LEU A 447 23.68 16.71 -17.26
CA LEU A 447 24.42 15.60 -16.61
C LEU A 447 25.82 15.99 -16.13
N GLU A 448 26.47 16.96 -16.77
CA GLU A 448 27.84 17.35 -16.43
C GLU A 448 27.87 18.60 -15.53
N ARG A 449 29.09 18.96 -15.09
CA ARG A 449 29.30 20.11 -14.20
C ARG A 449 29.23 21.44 -14.95
N SER A 450 29.41 21.42 -16.27
CA SER A 450 29.37 22.58 -17.16
C SER A 450 27.98 23.20 -17.25
N GLU A 451 26.93 22.41 -17.14
CA GLU A 451 25.53 22.82 -17.34
C GLU A 451 24.87 23.31 -16.04
N LEU A 452 25.58 23.31 -14.91
CA LEU A 452 25.05 23.71 -13.59
C LEU A 452 24.45 25.13 -13.60
N ARG A 453 25.01 26.03 -14.40
CA ARG A 453 24.48 27.40 -14.56
C ARG A 453 23.11 27.38 -15.22
N THR A 454 22.98 26.62 -16.30
CA THR A 454 21.74 26.49 -17.08
C THR A 454 20.67 25.73 -16.28
N LEU A 455 21.06 24.71 -15.51
CA LEU A 455 20.18 23.99 -14.57
C LEU A 455 19.60 24.93 -13.50
N LYS A 456 20.40 25.85 -12.96
CA LYS A 456 19.93 26.89 -12.01
C LYS A 456 18.97 27.89 -12.65
N GLU A 457 19.23 28.29 -13.89
CA GLU A 457 18.33 29.18 -14.64
C GLU A 457 16.98 28.50 -14.93
N LEU A 458 17.00 27.23 -15.32
CA LEU A 458 15.81 26.39 -15.54
C LEU A 458 15.00 26.16 -14.24
N HIS A 459 15.70 25.94 -13.13
CA HIS A 459 15.07 25.81 -11.82
C HIS A 459 14.44 27.13 -11.36
N GLY A 460 15.15 28.25 -11.53
CA GLY A 460 14.63 29.59 -11.23
C GLY A 460 13.39 29.92 -12.07
N TYR A 461 13.36 29.51 -13.34
CA TYR A 461 12.17 29.61 -14.19
C TYR A 461 11.01 28.76 -13.64
N SER A 462 11.27 27.50 -13.29
CA SER A 462 10.26 26.57 -12.75
C SER A 462 9.65 27.08 -11.44
N LEU A 463 10.46 27.70 -10.57
CA LEU A 463 10.00 28.33 -9.32
C LEU A 463 9.10 29.55 -9.57
N ARG A 464 9.48 30.43 -10.50
CA ARG A 464 8.67 31.62 -10.85
C ARG A 464 7.31 31.27 -11.45
N HIS A 465 7.21 30.09 -12.06
CA HIS A 465 6.00 29.62 -12.72
C HIS A 465 5.23 28.55 -11.95
N GLY A 466 5.67 28.18 -10.73
CA GLY A 466 4.96 27.24 -9.86
C GLY A 466 4.99 25.78 -10.31
N LEU A 467 5.92 25.39 -11.19
CA LEU A 467 5.99 24.05 -11.78
C LEU A 467 6.57 22.98 -10.82
N GLN A 468 7.09 23.39 -9.66
CA GLN A 468 7.67 22.49 -8.64
C GLN A 468 6.62 21.77 -7.77
N CYS A 469 5.34 22.13 -7.91
CA CYS A 469 4.26 21.41 -7.23
C CYS A 469 4.07 19.99 -7.80
N ASN A 470 4.61 19.70 -8.99
CA ASN A 470 4.60 18.37 -9.59
C ASN A 470 5.76 17.52 -9.05
N GLU A 471 5.43 16.39 -8.44
CA GLU A 471 6.37 15.43 -7.84
C GLU A 471 7.42 14.92 -8.84
N LEU A 472 7.05 14.70 -10.10
CA LEU A 472 7.96 14.22 -11.14
C LEU A 472 9.02 15.27 -11.49
N VAL A 473 8.62 16.54 -11.57
CA VAL A 473 9.54 17.67 -11.83
C VAL A 473 10.52 17.83 -10.68
N ALA A 474 10.03 17.79 -9.43
CA ALA A 474 10.87 17.87 -8.24
C ALA A 474 11.90 16.73 -8.17
N ASN A 475 11.47 15.49 -8.43
CA ASN A 475 12.34 14.32 -8.47
C ASN A 475 13.39 14.40 -9.59
N ALA A 476 13.00 14.88 -10.77
CA ALA A 476 13.91 15.08 -11.90
C ALA A 476 14.98 16.15 -11.61
N PHE A 477 14.62 17.24 -10.92
CA PHE A 477 15.61 18.23 -10.46
C PHE A 477 16.59 17.63 -9.46
N ILE A 478 16.11 16.82 -8.49
CA ILE A 478 16.99 16.12 -7.53
C ILE A 478 17.97 15.21 -8.28
N ALA A 479 17.50 14.44 -9.26
CA ALA A 479 18.34 13.58 -10.10
C ALA A 479 19.38 14.39 -10.92
N ALA A 480 19.00 15.55 -11.46
CA ALA A 480 19.91 16.42 -12.21
C ALA A 480 20.98 17.06 -11.30
N TYR A 481 20.61 17.60 -10.13
CA TYR A 481 21.57 18.20 -9.19
C TYR A 481 22.53 17.19 -8.58
N THR A 482 22.05 15.96 -8.31
CA THR A 482 22.91 14.88 -7.81
C THR A 482 23.96 14.48 -8.85
N ARG A 483 23.60 14.43 -10.14
CA ARG A 483 24.54 14.13 -11.23
C ARG A 483 25.50 15.28 -11.55
N CYS A 484 25.06 16.55 -11.50
CA CYS A 484 25.94 17.72 -11.64
C CYS A 484 26.92 17.94 -10.46
N GLY A 485 26.87 17.10 -9.42
CA GLY A 485 27.80 17.15 -8.27
C GLY A 485 27.62 18.38 -7.37
N ALA A 486 26.45 19.02 -7.36
CA ALA A 486 26.15 20.21 -6.57
C ALA A 486 24.96 19.95 -5.64
N LEU A 487 25.25 19.37 -4.48
CA LEU A 487 24.23 18.87 -3.53
C LEU A 487 23.73 19.89 -2.50
N CYS A 488 24.02 21.19 -2.67
CA CYS A 488 23.55 22.21 -1.73
C CYS A 488 23.02 23.41 -2.50
N LEU A 489 21.74 23.79 -2.26
CA LEU A 489 21.27 25.18 -2.06
C LEU A 489 19.73 25.42 -2.19
N LEU A 490 18.81 24.51 -1.83
CA LEU A 490 17.36 24.85 -1.73
C LEU A 490 16.60 24.11 -0.60
N SER A 491 15.64 24.78 0.06
CA SER A 491 14.85 24.26 1.20
C SER A 491 14.18 22.90 0.96
N VAL A 492 13.63 22.68 -0.24
CA VAL A 492 12.95 21.42 -0.60
C VAL A 492 13.94 20.25 -0.72
N SER A 493 15.21 20.52 -1.09
CA SER A 493 16.26 19.49 -1.13
C SER A 493 16.72 19.07 0.27
N TRP A 494 16.73 20.00 1.24
CA TRP A 494 17.03 19.69 2.64
C TRP A 494 16.00 18.73 3.23
N ASN A 495 14.70 18.98 3.01
CA ASN A 495 13.63 18.09 3.50
C ASN A 495 13.70 16.67 2.90
N ALA A 496 13.97 16.57 1.58
CA ALA A 496 14.13 15.28 0.92
C ALA A 496 15.37 14.51 1.44
N LEU A 497 16.49 15.20 1.65
CA LEU A 497 17.71 14.61 2.20
C LEU A 497 17.53 14.21 3.67
N LEU A 498 16.94 15.07 4.50
CA LEU A 498 16.62 14.80 5.90
C LEU A 498 15.74 13.55 6.03
N CYS A 499 14.68 13.46 5.23
CA CYS A 499 13.79 12.31 5.21
C CYS A 499 14.51 11.04 4.74
N GLY A 500 15.30 11.13 3.66
CA GLY A 500 16.08 10.00 3.14
C GLY A 500 17.09 9.45 4.14
N TYR A 501 17.84 10.32 4.83
CA TYR A 501 18.78 9.91 5.87
C TYR A 501 18.09 9.40 7.14
N ALA A 502 16.95 9.97 7.50
CA ALA A 502 16.13 9.50 8.63
C ALA A 502 15.56 8.09 8.40
N GLN A 503 15.22 7.73 7.15
CA GLN A 503 14.59 6.44 6.82
C GLN A 503 15.60 5.31 6.59
N ASN A 504 16.72 5.55 5.90
CA ASN A 504 17.43 4.45 5.21
C ASN A 504 18.88 4.16 5.63
N SER A 505 19.66 5.04 6.28
CA SER A 505 21.09 4.69 6.51
C SER A 505 21.85 5.35 7.67
N ASP A 506 21.49 6.54 8.17
CA ASP A 506 22.20 7.18 9.29
C ASP A 506 21.40 8.36 9.88
N PRO A 507 20.63 8.15 10.97
CA PRO A 507 19.79 9.21 11.52
C PRO A 507 20.59 10.34 12.19
N ARG A 508 21.89 10.15 12.50
CA ARG A 508 22.74 11.22 13.06
C ARG A 508 23.06 12.27 12.00
N LYS A 509 23.32 11.84 10.77
CA LYS A 509 23.54 12.75 9.64
C LYS A 509 22.33 13.60 9.33
N ALA A 510 21.11 13.13 9.62
CA ALA A 510 19.92 13.95 9.51
C ALA A 510 19.97 15.16 10.48
N LEU A 511 20.43 14.97 11.72
CA LEU A 511 20.61 16.09 12.65
C LEU A 511 21.72 17.05 12.19
N ASP A 512 22.84 16.52 11.67
CA ASP A 512 23.93 17.37 11.13
C ASP A 512 23.48 18.21 9.93
N LEU A 513 22.65 17.64 9.05
CA LEU A 513 22.07 18.34 7.90
C LEU A 513 21.05 19.41 8.34
N TYR A 514 20.32 19.17 9.42
CA TYR A 514 19.44 20.18 10.00
C TYR A 514 20.24 21.36 10.56
N LEU A 515 21.34 21.11 11.26
CA LEU A 515 22.21 22.17 11.75
C LEU A 515 22.78 23.02 10.59
N GLN A 516 23.19 22.36 9.50
CA GLN A 516 23.64 23.05 8.29
C GLN A 516 22.51 23.84 7.61
N MET A 517 21.27 23.35 7.63
CA MET A 517 20.10 24.06 7.13
C MET A 517 19.85 25.33 7.95
N THR A 518 19.88 25.25 9.29
CA THR A 518 19.73 26.41 10.16
C THR A 518 20.88 27.41 10.03
N ASP A 519 22.12 26.94 9.86
CA ASP A 519 23.29 27.79 9.63
C ASP A 519 23.21 28.52 8.28
N SER A 520 22.48 27.95 7.31
CA SER A 520 22.20 28.59 6.01
C SER A 520 21.07 29.63 6.06
N GLY A 521 20.46 29.86 7.24
CA GLY A 521 19.42 30.86 7.46
C GLY A 521 18.03 30.45 6.97
N LEU A 522 17.77 29.16 6.81
CA LEU A 522 16.47 28.62 6.44
C LEU A 522 15.75 28.10 7.68
N ASP A 523 14.48 28.52 7.85
CA ASP A 523 13.64 28.05 8.95
C ASP A 523 13.11 26.64 8.67
N PRO A 524 13.10 25.73 9.66
CA PRO A 524 12.54 24.40 9.52
C PRO A 524 11.01 24.45 9.39
N ASP A 525 10.46 23.70 8.45
CA ASP A 525 9.02 23.53 8.31
C ASP A 525 8.52 22.29 9.07
N TRP A 526 7.20 22.11 9.10
CA TRP A 526 6.56 20.96 9.77
C TRP A 526 7.07 19.61 9.21
N PHE A 527 7.46 19.54 7.94
CA PHE A 527 8.00 18.31 7.35
C PHE A 527 9.45 18.05 7.80
N THR A 528 10.27 19.09 7.91
CA THR A 528 11.61 19.03 8.53
C THR A 528 11.49 18.46 9.95
N ILE A 529 10.58 19.00 10.76
CA ILE A 529 10.37 18.58 12.15
C ILE A 529 9.91 17.12 12.22
N GLY A 530 8.96 16.69 11.39
CA GLY A 530 8.53 15.30 11.32
C GLY A 530 9.68 14.34 10.96
N SER A 531 10.53 14.72 10.00
CA SER A 531 11.71 13.94 9.60
C SER A 531 12.75 13.83 10.71
N LEU A 532 12.96 14.90 11.47
CA LEU A 532 13.85 14.93 12.63
C LEU A 532 13.33 14.09 13.80
N LEU A 533 12.02 14.12 14.06
CA LEU A 533 11.38 13.28 15.06
C LEU A 533 11.52 11.79 14.69
N LEU A 534 11.36 11.45 13.41
CA LEU A 534 11.61 10.10 12.91
C LEU A 534 13.08 9.68 13.11
N ALA A 535 14.02 10.57 12.81
CA ALA A 535 15.44 10.30 13.04
C ALA A 535 15.75 10.06 14.53
N CYS A 536 15.20 10.89 15.43
CA CYS A 536 15.36 10.73 16.88
C CYS A 536 14.73 9.43 17.40
N SER A 537 13.57 9.04 16.87
CA SER A 537 12.90 7.77 17.15
C SER A 537 13.78 6.58 16.78
N ARG A 538 14.38 6.59 15.58
CA ARG A 538 15.31 5.55 15.10
C ARG A 538 16.57 5.44 15.95
N MET A 539 17.12 6.56 16.45
CA MET A 539 18.27 6.56 17.36
C MET A 539 17.91 6.22 18.81
N LYS A 540 16.62 6.20 19.16
CA LYS A 540 16.14 6.16 20.56
C LYS A 540 16.75 7.25 21.44
N SER A 541 17.01 8.43 20.87
CA SER A 541 17.61 9.55 21.58
C SER A 541 16.53 10.47 22.12
N LEU A 542 16.17 10.26 23.39
CA LEU A 542 15.16 11.08 24.07
C LEU A 542 15.56 12.55 24.17
N HIS A 543 16.84 12.85 24.41
CA HIS A 543 17.32 14.21 24.62
C HIS A 543 17.05 15.13 23.41
N TYR A 544 17.55 14.79 22.22
CA TYR A 544 17.27 15.54 20.99
C TYR A 544 15.77 15.55 20.64
N GLY A 545 15.07 14.46 20.90
CA GLY A 545 13.63 14.39 20.69
C GLY A 545 12.83 15.38 21.55
N GLU A 546 13.19 15.55 22.81
CA GLU A 546 12.59 16.53 23.73
C GLU A 546 12.90 17.97 23.31
N GLU A 547 14.10 18.24 22.79
CA GLU A 547 14.46 19.56 22.25
C GLU A 547 13.60 19.93 21.03
N ILE A 548 13.43 18.99 20.10
CA ILE A 548 12.58 19.17 18.91
C ILE A 548 11.11 19.28 19.31
N HIS A 549 10.64 18.50 20.28
CA HIS A 549 9.28 18.63 20.82
C HIS A 549 9.06 20.00 21.47
N GLY A 550 10.04 20.50 22.23
CA GLY A 550 10.01 21.86 22.78
C GLY A 550 10.06 22.95 21.71
N PHE A 551 10.68 22.70 20.55
CA PHE A 551 10.57 23.57 19.38
C PHE A 551 9.18 23.53 18.76
N ALA A 552 8.59 22.34 18.58
CA ALA A 552 7.24 22.19 18.04
C ALA A 552 6.20 22.95 18.89
N LEU A 553 6.25 22.79 20.22
CA LEU A 553 5.37 23.48 21.17
C LEU A 553 5.49 25.01 21.13
N ARG A 554 6.71 25.54 20.96
CA ARG A 554 6.94 26.99 20.89
C ARG A 554 6.40 27.61 19.60
N ASN A 555 6.26 26.81 18.55
CA ASN A 555 5.81 27.26 17.23
C ASN A 555 4.37 26.85 16.90
N GLY A 556 3.65 26.20 17.83
CA GLY A 556 2.26 25.78 17.61
C GLY A 556 2.10 24.65 16.60
N LEU A 557 3.15 23.87 16.35
CA LEU A 557 3.16 22.79 15.36
C LEU A 557 2.49 21.50 15.86
N GLU A 558 2.15 21.42 17.15
CA GLU A 558 1.51 20.27 17.80
C GLU A 558 0.04 20.06 17.40
N VAL A 559 -0.60 21.07 16.82
CA VAL A 559 -1.98 20.98 16.30
C VAL A 559 -2.03 20.09 15.05
N ASP A 560 -0.92 19.96 14.35
CA ASP A 560 -0.84 19.15 13.13
C ASP A 560 -0.87 17.63 13.47
N PRO A 561 -1.83 16.85 12.92
CA PRO A 561 -1.96 15.43 13.21
C PRO A 561 -0.71 14.59 12.85
N PHE A 562 0.05 14.99 11.84
CA PHE A 562 1.26 14.27 11.41
C PHE A 562 2.42 14.48 12.40
N ILE A 563 2.58 15.69 12.95
CA ILE A 563 3.51 15.96 14.05
C ILE A 563 3.10 15.20 15.30
N GLY A 564 1.80 15.19 15.64
CA GLY A 564 1.27 14.44 16.77
C GLY A 564 1.63 12.95 16.72
N ILE A 565 1.43 12.30 15.57
CA ILE A 565 1.79 10.87 15.37
C ILE A 565 3.32 10.67 15.43
N SER A 566 4.09 11.60 14.87
CA SER A 566 5.56 11.53 14.92
C SER A 566 6.11 11.65 16.34
N LEU A 567 5.51 12.52 17.17
CA LEU A 567 5.82 12.65 18.60
C LEU A 567 5.41 11.40 19.38
N LEU A 568 4.24 10.81 19.10
CA LEU A 568 3.84 9.53 19.69
C LEU A 568 4.90 8.45 19.41
N SER A 569 5.30 8.30 18.13
CA SER A 569 6.32 7.35 17.71
C SER A 569 7.66 7.58 18.42
N LEU A 570 8.11 8.83 18.55
CA LEU A 570 9.33 9.18 19.29
C LEU A 570 9.28 8.67 20.74
N TYR A 571 8.25 9.05 21.51
CA TYR A 571 8.17 8.68 22.92
C TYR A 571 7.98 7.17 23.12
N ILE A 572 7.26 6.51 22.22
CA ILE A 572 7.10 5.04 22.20
C ILE A 572 8.44 4.36 21.97
N CYS A 573 9.20 4.75 20.94
CA CYS A 573 10.48 4.12 20.60
C CYS A 573 11.59 4.41 21.64
N CYS A 574 11.49 5.54 22.34
CA CYS A 574 12.38 5.92 23.45
C CYS A 574 12.02 5.30 24.81
N GLY A 575 11.03 4.40 24.88
CA GLY A 575 10.70 3.72 26.15
C GLY A 575 9.89 4.57 27.14
N LYS A 576 9.17 5.59 26.67
CA LYS A 576 8.34 6.50 27.49
C LYS A 576 6.86 6.45 27.08
N PRO A 577 6.19 5.28 27.17
CA PRO A 577 4.81 5.12 26.69
C PRO A 577 3.81 5.99 27.45
N PHE A 578 4.01 6.29 28.73
CA PHE A 578 3.11 7.18 29.48
C PHE A 578 3.18 8.64 29.02
N ALA A 579 4.33 9.11 28.54
CA ALA A 579 4.43 10.43 27.93
C ALA A 579 3.70 10.48 26.58
N ALA A 580 3.81 9.40 25.79
CA ALA A 580 3.02 9.23 24.58
C ALA A 580 1.51 9.19 24.88
N GLN A 581 1.07 8.58 25.98
CA GLN A 581 -0.34 8.56 26.38
C GLN A 581 -0.89 9.97 26.61
N VAL A 582 -0.13 10.84 27.29
CA VAL A 582 -0.53 12.24 27.53
C VAL A 582 -0.72 12.98 26.20
N LEU A 583 0.18 12.78 25.24
CA LEU A 583 0.06 13.34 23.90
C LEU A 583 -1.16 12.77 23.15
N PHE A 584 -1.36 11.45 23.23
CA PHE A 584 -2.48 10.77 22.60
C PHE A 584 -3.82 11.29 23.12
N ASP A 585 -3.95 11.44 24.44
CA ASP A 585 -5.15 11.97 25.08
C ASP A 585 -5.43 13.41 24.64
N GLY A 586 -4.39 14.21 24.41
CA GLY A 586 -4.46 15.58 23.90
C GLY A 586 -4.87 15.74 22.42
N ILE A 587 -4.89 14.66 21.61
CA ILE A 587 -5.34 14.73 20.21
C ILE A 587 -6.87 14.89 20.18
N GLU A 588 -7.36 16.00 19.59
CA GLU A 588 -8.81 16.31 19.46
C GLU A 588 -9.55 15.26 18.62
N HIS A 589 -8.98 14.89 17.46
CA HIS A 589 -9.56 13.91 16.54
C HIS A 589 -8.62 12.70 16.37
N LYS A 590 -8.77 11.71 17.24
CA LYS A 590 -8.00 10.46 17.19
C LYS A 590 -8.44 9.63 15.97
N ASN A 591 -7.51 9.35 15.07
CA ASN A 591 -7.75 8.54 13.88
C ASN A 591 -7.23 7.10 14.08
N LEU A 592 -7.53 6.19 13.15
CA LEU A 592 -7.09 4.79 13.22
C LEU A 592 -5.56 4.65 13.41
N VAL A 593 -4.78 5.55 12.80
CA VAL A 593 -3.32 5.55 12.87
C VAL A 593 -2.81 5.85 14.28
N SER A 594 -3.37 6.85 14.97
CA SER A 594 -2.96 7.19 16.34
C SER A 594 -3.33 6.08 17.34
N TRP A 595 -4.51 5.46 17.20
CA TRP A 595 -4.90 4.29 18.00
C TRP A 595 -3.95 3.11 17.78
N ASN A 596 -3.67 2.77 16.53
CA ASN A 596 -2.77 1.68 16.18
C ASN A 596 -1.34 1.92 16.70
N ALA A 597 -0.82 3.14 16.53
CA ALA A 597 0.51 3.51 17.02
C ALA A 597 0.60 3.33 18.54
N MET A 598 -0.41 3.76 19.29
CA MET A 598 -0.42 3.67 20.74
C MET A 598 -0.59 2.24 21.26
N ILE A 599 -1.49 1.44 20.66
CA ILE A 599 -1.68 0.03 21.03
C ILE A 599 -0.40 -0.78 20.74
N ALA A 600 0.19 -0.58 19.54
CA ALA A 600 1.46 -1.21 19.18
C ALA A 600 2.57 -0.76 20.13
N GLY A 601 2.62 0.53 20.47
CA GLY A 601 3.61 1.10 21.37
C GLY A 601 3.57 0.53 22.78
N TYR A 602 2.37 0.34 23.35
CA TYR A 602 2.23 -0.33 24.65
C TYR A 602 2.69 -1.79 24.59
N SER A 603 2.30 -2.52 23.55
CA SER A 603 2.74 -3.91 23.36
C SER A 603 4.26 -4.02 23.22
N GLN A 604 4.90 -3.15 22.42
CA GLN A 604 6.35 -3.16 22.21
C GLN A 604 7.15 -2.79 23.46
N ASN A 605 6.59 -1.94 24.33
CA ASN A 605 7.23 -1.51 25.58
C ASN A 605 6.95 -2.44 26.78
N GLY A 606 6.39 -3.63 26.55
CA GLY A 606 6.14 -4.60 27.62
C GLY A 606 5.02 -4.19 28.57
N LEU A 607 4.07 -3.38 28.11
CA LEU A 607 2.86 -2.98 28.84
C LEU A 607 1.61 -3.58 28.17
N PRO A 608 1.47 -4.92 28.11
CA PRO A 608 0.42 -5.58 27.36
C PRO A 608 -0.99 -5.36 27.94
N ASP A 609 -1.12 -5.15 29.25
CA ASP A 609 -2.42 -4.83 29.88
C ASP A 609 -2.98 -3.49 29.36
N GLU A 610 -2.13 -2.47 29.25
CA GLU A 610 -2.52 -1.16 28.71
C GLU A 610 -2.87 -1.23 27.22
N ALA A 611 -2.14 -2.02 26.43
CA ALA A 611 -2.47 -2.26 25.03
C ALA A 611 -3.89 -2.87 24.87
N ILE A 612 -4.24 -3.84 25.71
CA ILE A 612 -5.56 -4.48 25.69
C ILE A 612 -6.66 -3.52 26.18
N ASN A 613 -6.38 -2.72 27.20
CA ASN A 613 -7.33 -1.72 27.71
C ASN A 613 -7.61 -0.64 26.66
N LEU A 614 -6.57 -0.14 25.98
CA LEU A 614 -6.71 0.85 24.92
C LEU A 614 -7.47 0.29 23.71
N PHE A 615 -7.24 -0.98 23.35
CA PHE A 615 -8.03 -1.66 22.32
C PHE A 615 -9.52 -1.79 22.70
N ARG A 616 -9.84 -2.04 23.97
CA ARG A 616 -11.23 -2.04 24.44
C ARG A 616 -11.86 -0.65 24.35
N GLN A 617 -11.09 0.40 24.62
CA GLN A 617 -11.55 1.78 24.48
C GLN A 617 -11.80 2.14 23.01
N MET A 618 -10.90 1.74 22.10
CA MET A 618 -11.10 1.88 20.66
C MET A 618 -12.43 1.25 20.20
N LEU A 619 -12.73 0.04 20.69
CA LEU A 619 -14.00 -0.65 20.41
C LEU A 619 -15.22 0.04 21.03
N SER A 620 -15.11 0.59 22.25
CA SER A 620 -16.21 1.31 22.89
C SER A 620 -16.53 2.63 22.19
N ASP A 621 -15.53 3.25 21.57
CA ASP A 621 -15.65 4.50 20.81
C ASP A 621 -16.19 4.24 19.39
N GLY A 622 -16.54 2.99 19.07
CA GLY A 622 -17.16 2.60 17.79
C GLY A 622 -16.17 2.48 16.63
N ILE A 623 -14.86 2.57 16.89
CA ILE A 623 -13.82 2.47 15.86
C ILE A 623 -13.55 1.00 15.57
N GLN A 624 -13.73 0.59 14.31
CA GLN A 624 -13.50 -0.79 13.88
C GLN A 624 -12.00 -1.08 13.76
N PRO A 625 -11.46 -2.04 14.52
CA PRO A 625 -10.06 -2.42 14.40
C PRO A 625 -9.80 -3.26 13.14
N TYR A 626 -8.68 -2.94 12.50
CA TYR A 626 -8.13 -3.61 11.33
C TYR A 626 -6.87 -4.42 11.70
N GLU A 627 -6.06 -4.84 10.72
CA GLU A 627 -4.95 -5.79 10.85
C GLU A 627 -3.94 -5.37 11.94
N ILE A 628 -3.46 -4.12 11.91
CA ILE A 628 -2.40 -3.63 12.82
C ILE A 628 -2.84 -3.68 14.29
N ALA A 629 -4.09 -3.31 14.59
CA ALA A 629 -4.63 -3.38 15.94
C ALA A 629 -4.70 -4.83 16.43
N ILE A 630 -5.21 -5.74 15.59
CA ILE A 630 -5.34 -7.16 15.93
C ILE A 630 -3.96 -7.79 16.15
N MET A 631 -2.98 -7.53 15.29
CA MET A 631 -1.60 -8.01 15.46
C MET A 631 -0.98 -7.51 16.77
N SER A 632 -1.17 -6.23 17.09
CA SER A 632 -0.64 -5.62 18.31
C SER A 632 -1.25 -6.24 19.58
N VAL A 633 -2.56 -6.48 19.57
CA VAL A 633 -3.26 -7.14 20.70
C VAL A 633 -2.93 -8.63 20.76
N CYS A 634 -2.72 -9.32 19.64
CA CYS A 634 -2.16 -10.67 19.61
C CYS A 634 -0.80 -10.70 20.31
N GLY A 635 0.09 -9.73 20.01
CA GLY A 635 1.38 -9.57 20.68
C GLY A 635 1.25 -9.35 22.19
N ALA A 636 0.34 -8.47 22.62
CA ALA A 636 0.04 -8.28 24.04
C ALA A 636 -0.49 -9.56 24.71
N CYS A 637 -1.37 -10.30 24.04
CA CYS A 637 -1.88 -11.59 24.51
C CYS A 637 -0.78 -12.65 24.62
N SER A 638 0.18 -12.68 23.67
CA SER A 638 1.36 -13.55 23.70
C SER A 638 2.26 -13.28 24.90
N GLN A 639 2.45 -11.99 25.26
CA GLN A 639 3.26 -11.57 26.40
C GLN A 639 2.62 -11.96 27.74
N LEU A 640 1.32 -11.72 27.88
CA LEU A 640 0.55 -12.12 29.07
C LEU A 640 0.26 -13.62 29.13
N SER A 641 0.45 -14.33 28.03
CA SER A 641 -0.03 -15.70 27.82
C SER A 641 -1.54 -15.85 28.05
N ALA A 642 -2.30 -14.80 27.73
CA ALA A 642 -3.74 -14.70 27.98
C ALA A 642 -4.54 -15.49 26.91
N LEU A 643 -4.44 -16.81 26.94
CA LEU A 643 -5.01 -17.71 25.92
C LEU A 643 -6.52 -17.50 25.72
N ARG A 644 -7.27 -17.19 26.78
CA ARG A 644 -8.71 -16.92 26.66
C ARG A 644 -8.98 -15.66 25.84
N LEU A 645 -8.32 -14.55 26.17
CA LEU A 645 -8.44 -13.30 25.43
C LEU A 645 -7.99 -13.48 23.98
N GLY A 646 -6.90 -14.22 23.75
CA GLY A 646 -6.44 -14.58 22.41
C GLY A 646 -7.46 -15.40 21.61
N LYS A 647 -8.21 -16.31 22.25
CA LYS A 647 -9.33 -17.03 21.60
C LYS A 647 -10.49 -16.11 21.27
N GLU A 648 -10.84 -15.19 22.18
CA GLU A 648 -11.89 -14.19 21.93
C GLU A 648 -11.49 -13.28 20.74
N LEU A 649 -10.23 -12.86 20.68
CA LEU A 649 -9.66 -12.06 19.58
C LEU A 649 -9.64 -12.83 18.26
N HIS A 650 -9.24 -14.11 18.25
CA HIS A 650 -9.29 -14.93 17.04
C HIS A 650 -10.73 -15.12 16.55
N CYS A 651 -11.70 -15.34 17.44
CA CYS A 651 -13.12 -15.37 17.07
C CYS A 651 -13.60 -14.03 16.48
N PHE A 652 -13.13 -12.91 17.01
CA PHE A 652 -13.40 -11.59 16.43
C PHE A 652 -12.81 -11.47 15.02
N ALA A 653 -11.52 -11.79 14.85
CA ALA A 653 -10.85 -11.75 13.55
C ALA A 653 -11.52 -12.65 12.49
N LEU A 654 -11.99 -13.84 12.90
CA LEU A 654 -12.75 -14.75 12.02
C LEU A 654 -14.07 -14.15 11.57
N LYS A 655 -14.81 -13.48 12.47
CA LYS A 655 -16.09 -12.83 12.13
C LYS A 655 -15.90 -11.60 11.26
N ALA A 656 -14.78 -10.91 11.40
CA ALA A 656 -14.41 -9.74 10.62
C ALA A 656 -13.68 -10.09 9.31
N HIS A 657 -13.52 -11.38 8.98
CA HIS A 657 -12.77 -11.85 7.80
C HIS A 657 -11.28 -11.43 7.76
N LEU A 658 -10.72 -10.99 8.88
CA LEU A 658 -9.32 -10.52 8.98
C LEU A 658 -8.31 -11.68 9.00
N THR A 659 -8.75 -12.93 9.19
CA THR A 659 -7.88 -14.11 9.15
C THR A 659 -7.48 -14.54 7.74
N GLU A 660 -7.96 -13.85 6.70
CA GLU A 660 -7.48 -14.05 5.32
C GLU A 660 -6.11 -13.39 5.12
N ASP A 661 -5.78 -12.36 5.91
CA ASP A 661 -4.46 -11.75 5.93
C ASP A 661 -3.43 -12.66 6.61
N ILE A 662 -2.26 -12.81 5.96
CA ILE A 662 -1.20 -13.71 6.39
C ILE A 662 -0.46 -13.20 7.63
N PHE A 663 -0.36 -11.87 7.82
CA PHE A 663 0.30 -11.27 8.98
C PHE A 663 -0.56 -11.38 10.24
N VAL A 664 -1.87 -11.15 10.11
CA VAL A 664 -2.86 -11.40 11.18
C VAL A 664 -2.84 -12.87 11.57
N SER A 665 -2.89 -13.78 10.58
CA SER A 665 -2.84 -15.22 10.84
C SER A 665 -1.52 -15.66 11.49
N SER A 666 -0.38 -15.13 11.03
CA SER A 666 0.94 -15.39 11.65
C SER A 666 0.99 -14.89 13.10
N SER A 667 0.40 -13.72 13.38
CA SER A 667 0.28 -13.20 14.75
C SER A 667 -0.62 -14.06 15.64
N ILE A 668 -1.68 -14.66 15.07
CA ILE A 668 -2.56 -15.61 15.78
C ILE A 668 -1.82 -16.94 16.04
N ILE A 669 -1.02 -17.42 15.09
CA ILE A 669 -0.16 -18.62 15.25
C ILE A 669 0.83 -18.38 16.40
N ASP A 670 1.50 -17.23 16.44
CA ASP A 670 2.43 -16.84 17.53
C ASP A 670 1.70 -16.77 18.87
N MET A 671 0.52 -16.15 18.89
CA MET A 671 -0.32 -16.04 20.09
C MET A 671 -0.71 -17.39 20.65
N TYR A 672 -1.13 -18.35 19.82
CA TYR A 672 -1.45 -19.70 20.31
C TYR A 672 -0.21 -20.45 20.80
N ALA A 673 0.93 -20.32 20.12
CA ALA A 673 2.18 -20.93 20.54
C ALA A 673 2.61 -20.37 21.91
N LYS A 674 2.76 -19.04 22.03
CA LYS A 674 3.10 -18.36 23.30
C LYS A 674 1.97 -18.38 24.34
N GLY A 675 0.76 -18.74 23.96
CA GLY A 675 -0.37 -19.04 24.86
C GLY A 675 -0.37 -20.49 25.38
N GLY A 676 0.63 -21.30 25.03
CA GLY A 676 0.78 -22.68 25.52
C GLY A 676 -0.14 -23.69 24.85
N CYS A 677 -0.62 -23.41 23.63
CA CYS A 677 -1.48 -24.32 22.85
C CYS A 677 -0.97 -24.47 21.41
N ILE A 678 0.15 -25.18 21.26
CA ILE A 678 0.78 -25.43 19.96
C ILE A 678 -0.15 -26.16 18.98
N GLU A 679 -1.10 -26.96 19.46
CA GLU A 679 -2.06 -27.65 18.60
C GLU A 679 -3.02 -26.69 17.89
N HIS A 680 -3.42 -25.59 18.54
CA HIS A 680 -4.23 -24.56 17.88
C HIS A 680 -3.40 -23.73 16.92
N SER A 681 -2.15 -23.45 17.26
CA SER A 681 -1.18 -22.78 16.38
C SER A 681 -1.01 -23.59 15.07
N GLN A 682 -0.76 -24.90 15.17
CA GLN A 682 -0.65 -25.80 14.02
C GLN A 682 -1.94 -25.83 13.18
N ARG A 683 -3.12 -25.86 13.81
CA ARG A 683 -4.41 -25.85 13.07
C ARG A 683 -4.62 -24.57 12.27
N VAL A 684 -4.20 -23.42 12.80
CA VAL A 684 -4.30 -22.14 12.08
C VAL A 684 -3.31 -22.15 10.92
N PHE A 685 -2.07 -22.58 11.16
CA PHE A 685 -1.05 -22.74 10.13
C PHE A 685 -1.49 -23.68 8.99
N ASP A 686 -2.04 -24.86 9.31
CA ASP A 686 -2.50 -25.82 8.31
C ASP A 686 -3.61 -25.25 7.41
N ARG A 687 -4.47 -24.38 7.96
CA ARG A 687 -5.58 -23.73 7.24
C ARG A 687 -5.16 -22.57 6.35
N LEU A 688 -3.92 -22.07 6.46
CA LEU A 688 -3.40 -21.04 5.57
C LEU A 688 -3.39 -21.55 4.12
N ARG A 689 -4.01 -20.79 3.20
CA ARG A 689 -4.00 -21.10 1.75
C ARG A 689 -2.59 -20.96 1.18
N GLU A 690 -1.94 -19.86 1.53
CA GLU A 690 -0.55 -19.56 1.18
C GLU A 690 0.27 -19.42 2.47
N LYS A 691 1.48 -19.96 2.46
CA LYS A 691 2.39 -19.96 3.61
C LYS A 691 3.70 -19.31 3.16
N ASP A 692 3.97 -18.12 3.69
CA ASP A 692 5.20 -17.38 3.48
C ASP A 692 6.26 -17.75 4.52
N VAL A 693 7.49 -17.25 4.34
CA VAL A 693 8.62 -17.50 5.25
C VAL A 693 8.28 -17.11 6.69
N ALA A 694 7.56 -16.00 6.90
CA ALA A 694 7.17 -15.54 8.23
C ALA A 694 6.27 -16.55 8.97
N SER A 695 5.24 -17.09 8.29
CA SER A 695 4.35 -18.09 8.89
C SER A 695 5.08 -19.39 9.26
N TRP A 696 6.07 -19.81 8.46
CA TRP A 696 6.95 -20.95 8.77
C TRP A 696 7.85 -20.66 9.99
N ASN A 697 8.44 -19.47 10.06
CA ASN A 697 9.31 -19.06 11.15
C ASN A 697 8.56 -19.08 12.50
N VAL A 698 7.33 -18.54 12.53
CA VAL A 698 6.53 -18.49 13.75
C VAL A 698 6.17 -19.90 14.24
N ILE A 699 5.77 -20.82 13.35
CA ILE A 699 5.42 -22.18 13.78
C ILE A 699 6.66 -22.97 14.22
N ILE A 700 7.80 -22.85 13.50
CA ILE A 700 9.08 -23.49 13.87
C ILE A 700 9.54 -22.99 15.26
N ALA A 701 9.57 -21.68 15.47
CA ALA A 701 9.91 -21.10 16.77
C ALA A 701 8.93 -21.54 17.86
N GLY A 702 7.63 -21.65 17.53
CA GLY A 702 6.60 -22.19 18.42
C GLY A 702 6.91 -23.60 18.92
N TYR A 703 7.26 -24.53 18.01
CA TYR A 703 7.68 -25.89 18.40
C TYR A 703 8.97 -25.88 19.25
N GLY A 704 9.92 -24.99 18.94
CA GLY A 704 11.16 -24.81 19.71
C GLY A 704 10.92 -24.37 21.17
N ILE A 705 10.04 -23.40 21.41
CA ILE A 705 9.67 -22.94 22.76
C ILE A 705 8.90 -24.04 23.53
N HIS A 706 8.28 -24.99 22.83
CA HIS A 706 7.59 -26.13 23.45
C HIS A 706 8.50 -27.33 23.74
N GLY A 707 9.80 -27.25 23.42
CA GLY A 707 10.77 -28.34 23.59
C GLY A 707 10.61 -29.47 22.57
N ARG A 708 9.85 -29.25 21.51
CA ARG A 708 9.55 -30.22 20.45
C ARG A 708 10.48 -30.01 19.26
N GLY A 709 11.78 -30.16 19.51
CA GLY A 709 12.82 -29.83 18.53
C GLY A 709 12.76 -30.67 17.26
N LYS A 710 12.43 -31.95 17.36
CA LYS A 710 12.31 -32.85 16.20
C LYS A 710 11.21 -32.40 15.24
N GLU A 711 10.03 -32.08 15.77
CA GLU A 711 8.94 -31.55 14.95
C GLU A 711 9.29 -30.20 14.31
N ALA A 712 10.08 -29.36 14.99
CA ALA A 712 10.58 -28.10 14.41
C ALA A 712 11.54 -28.34 13.22
N LEU A 713 12.44 -29.32 13.34
CA LEU A 713 13.33 -29.71 12.23
C LEU A 713 12.55 -30.31 11.05
N GLU A 714 11.55 -31.16 11.30
CA GLU A 714 10.68 -31.70 10.25
C GLU A 714 9.93 -30.61 9.48
N LEU A 715 9.47 -29.56 10.17
CA LEU A 715 8.84 -28.40 9.55
C LEU A 715 9.84 -27.60 8.69
N PHE A 716 11.08 -27.44 9.16
CA PHE A 716 12.13 -26.76 8.41
C PHE A 716 12.52 -27.53 7.14
N GLU A 717 12.72 -28.84 7.22
CA GLU A 717 12.97 -29.65 6.03
C GLU A 717 11.79 -29.61 5.04
N LYS A 718 10.55 -29.54 5.55
CA LYS A 718 9.37 -29.37 4.70
C LYS A 718 9.38 -27.99 4.02
N MET A 719 9.76 -26.93 4.72
CA MET A 719 9.93 -25.58 4.14
C MET A 719 10.97 -25.59 3.02
N LEU A 720 12.13 -26.22 3.24
CA LEU A 720 13.18 -26.36 2.23
C LEU A 720 12.71 -27.14 0.99
N ARG A 721 11.98 -28.25 1.19
CA ARG A 721 11.43 -29.06 0.08
C ARG A 721 10.42 -28.30 -0.77
N LEU A 722 9.77 -27.28 -0.22
CA LEU A 722 8.85 -26.41 -0.95
C LEU A 722 9.57 -25.28 -1.71
N GLY A 723 10.91 -25.21 -1.65
CA GLY A 723 11.71 -24.21 -2.35
C GLY A 723 11.73 -22.84 -1.69
N LEU A 724 11.28 -22.73 -0.43
CA LEU A 724 11.31 -21.48 0.31
C LEU A 724 12.73 -21.25 0.87
N LYS A 725 13.28 -20.05 0.61
CA LYS A 725 14.61 -19.67 1.13
C LYS A 725 14.49 -19.29 2.61
N PRO A 726 15.22 -19.95 3.54
CA PRO A 726 15.28 -19.54 4.93
C PRO A 726 15.89 -18.14 5.11
N ASP A 727 15.48 -17.45 6.17
CA ASP A 727 16.06 -16.17 6.60
C ASP A 727 16.73 -16.30 7.99
N ASP A 728 17.26 -15.19 8.50
CA ASP A 728 17.87 -15.10 9.83
C ASP A 728 16.94 -15.62 10.95
N PHE A 729 15.65 -15.31 10.85
CA PHE A 729 14.66 -15.70 11.86
C PHE A 729 14.36 -17.21 11.81
N THR A 730 14.40 -17.83 10.62
CA THR A 730 14.28 -19.28 10.47
C THR A 730 15.38 -19.99 11.25
N PHE A 731 16.63 -19.58 11.05
CA PHE A 731 17.78 -20.19 11.72
C PHE A 731 17.79 -19.92 13.23
N THR A 732 17.38 -18.74 13.67
CA THR A 732 17.19 -18.44 15.10
C THR A 732 16.17 -19.39 15.74
N GLY A 733 15.03 -19.63 15.06
CA GLY A 733 14.02 -20.59 15.49
C GLY A 733 14.55 -22.02 15.61
N ILE A 734 15.34 -22.47 14.63
CA ILE A 734 15.92 -23.82 14.59
C ILE A 734 17.01 -24.00 15.66
N LEU A 735 17.94 -23.07 15.78
CA LEU A 735 18.98 -23.13 16.81
C LEU A 735 18.40 -23.10 18.23
N MET A 736 17.34 -22.32 18.44
CA MET A 736 16.58 -22.35 19.71
C MET A 736 15.92 -23.72 19.93
N ALA A 737 15.32 -24.31 18.90
CA ALA A 737 14.70 -25.62 19.00
C ALA A 737 15.74 -26.73 19.33
N CYS A 738 16.91 -26.68 18.69
CA CYS A 738 18.03 -27.59 18.97
C CYS A 738 18.56 -27.40 20.39
N SER A 739 18.76 -26.15 20.85
CA SER A 739 19.17 -25.82 22.21
C SER A 739 18.18 -26.37 23.26
N HIS A 740 16.88 -26.24 23.02
CA HIS A 740 15.87 -26.68 23.99
C HIS A 740 15.61 -28.19 23.98
N ALA A 741 15.90 -28.88 22.87
CA ALA A 741 15.71 -30.33 22.72
C ALA A 741 17.01 -31.15 22.90
N GLY A 742 18.16 -30.49 23.04
CA GLY A 742 19.47 -31.15 23.19
C GLY A 742 20.01 -31.77 21.90
N LEU A 743 19.57 -31.27 20.74
CA LEU A 743 20.01 -31.72 19.41
C LEU A 743 21.29 -31.00 19.00
N VAL A 744 22.37 -31.25 19.75
CA VAL A 744 23.63 -30.47 19.63
C VAL A 744 24.27 -30.62 18.26
N GLU A 745 24.36 -31.84 17.75
CA GLU A 745 25.03 -32.09 16.46
C GLU A 745 24.22 -31.50 15.30
N ASP A 746 22.90 -31.69 15.26
CA ASP A 746 22.02 -31.08 14.26
C ASP A 746 22.12 -29.54 14.30
N GLY A 747 22.13 -28.95 15.50
CA GLY A 747 22.27 -27.49 15.67
C GLY A 747 23.60 -26.95 15.15
N LEU A 748 24.71 -27.66 15.38
CA LEU A 748 26.02 -27.30 14.84
C LEU A 748 26.08 -27.45 13.31
N GLU A 749 25.43 -28.48 12.78
CA GLU A 749 25.33 -28.68 11.34
C GLU A 749 24.59 -27.49 10.68
N TYR A 750 23.40 -27.14 11.18
CA TYR A 750 22.64 -26.00 10.64
C TYR A 750 23.35 -24.66 10.83
N PHE A 751 24.09 -24.46 11.93
CA PHE A 751 24.89 -23.25 12.12
C PHE A 751 26.00 -23.14 11.05
N ASN A 752 26.63 -24.24 10.66
CA ASN A 752 27.62 -24.25 9.58
C ASN A 752 26.98 -24.06 8.19
N GLN A 753 25.76 -24.55 7.98
CA GLN A 753 25.03 -24.35 6.71
C GLN A 753 24.60 -22.89 6.51
N LEU A 754 24.42 -22.12 7.59
CA LEU A 754 23.96 -20.73 7.57
C LEU A 754 24.81 -19.86 6.61
N LEU A 755 26.13 -19.92 6.74
CA LEU A 755 27.06 -19.20 5.86
C LEU A 755 27.32 -19.97 4.55
N ASN A 756 27.52 -21.30 4.62
CA ASN A 756 28.03 -22.08 3.49
C ASN A 756 26.98 -22.37 2.40
N LEU A 757 25.71 -22.52 2.75
CA LEU A 757 24.63 -22.89 1.82
C LEU A 757 23.62 -21.77 1.60
N HIS A 758 23.42 -20.90 2.58
CA HIS A 758 22.35 -19.89 2.53
C HIS A 758 22.85 -18.45 2.35
N ASP A 759 24.17 -18.23 2.42
CA ASP A 759 24.81 -16.91 2.32
C ASP A 759 24.23 -15.90 3.33
N ILE A 760 24.00 -16.38 4.55
CA ILE A 760 23.51 -15.59 5.67
C ILE A 760 24.69 -15.36 6.61
N GLU A 761 24.92 -14.12 7.06
CA GLU A 761 25.97 -13.84 8.04
C GLU A 761 25.48 -14.16 9.46
N PRO A 762 26.25 -14.93 10.27
CA PRO A 762 25.88 -15.21 11.65
C PRO A 762 25.75 -13.93 12.51
N LYS A 763 24.54 -13.68 13.03
CA LYS A 763 24.25 -12.60 13.98
C LYS A 763 24.42 -13.04 15.43
N LEU A 764 24.47 -12.07 16.34
CA LEU A 764 24.65 -12.29 17.78
C LEU A 764 23.62 -13.25 18.40
N GLU A 765 22.39 -13.26 17.89
CA GLU A 765 21.31 -14.15 18.31
C GLU A 765 21.58 -15.63 17.97
N HIS A 766 22.22 -15.88 16.82
CA HIS A 766 22.66 -17.22 16.40
C HIS A 766 23.75 -17.73 17.35
N TYR A 767 24.78 -16.91 17.61
CA TYR A 767 25.86 -17.25 18.56
C TYR A 767 25.33 -17.52 19.97
N THR A 768 24.41 -16.68 20.46
CA THR A 768 23.79 -16.87 21.79
C THR A 768 23.11 -18.23 21.90
N SER A 769 22.40 -18.64 20.86
CA SER A 769 21.67 -19.92 20.83
C SER A 769 22.62 -21.12 20.81
N VAL A 770 23.71 -21.04 20.02
CA VAL A 770 24.72 -22.11 19.95
C VAL A 770 25.53 -22.20 21.25
N VAL A 771 25.90 -21.07 21.86
CA VAL A 771 26.58 -21.05 23.17
C VAL A 771 25.68 -21.63 24.28
N ASP A 772 24.38 -21.30 24.29
CA ASP A 772 23.41 -21.91 25.21
C ASP A 772 23.30 -23.43 25.00
N MET A 773 23.28 -23.89 23.75
CA MET A 773 23.23 -25.31 23.40
C MET A 773 24.48 -26.07 23.84
N LEU A 774 25.67 -25.58 23.48
CA LEU A 774 26.97 -26.19 23.86
C LEU A 774 27.18 -26.16 25.38
N GLY A 775 26.82 -25.05 26.03
CA GLY A 775 26.90 -24.88 27.46
C GLY A 775 26.02 -25.87 28.22
N ARG A 776 24.75 -26.04 27.81
CA ARG A 776 23.85 -27.05 28.40
C ARG A 776 24.37 -28.47 28.20
N ALA A 777 24.96 -28.76 27.05
CA ALA A 777 25.58 -30.05 26.75
C ALA A 777 26.88 -30.35 27.53
N GLY A 778 27.45 -29.36 28.23
CA GLY A 778 28.71 -29.49 28.95
C GLY A 778 29.95 -29.35 28.07
N ARG A 779 29.79 -29.01 26.79
CA ARG A 779 30.89 -28.71 25.85
C ARG A 779 31.39 -27.27 26.05
N ILE A 780 31.81 -26.95 27.27
CA ILE A 780 32.18 -25.57 27.68
C ILE A 780 33.37 -25.05 26.89
N ASP A 781 34.37 -25.89 26.59
CA ASP A 781 35.55 -25.48 25.83
C ASP A 781 35.18 -25.11 24.38
N ASP A 782 34.25 -25.84 23.77
CA ASP A 782 33.76 -25.52 22.43
C ASP A 782 32.97 -24.20 22.42
N ALA A 783 32.18 -23.96 23.47
CA ALA A 783 31.45 -22.70 23.63
C ALA A 783 32.41 -21.51 23.80
N LEU A 784 33.51 -21.68 24.53
CA LEU A 784 34.55 -20.65 24.67
C LEU A 784 35.25 -20.35 23.35
N ARG A 785 35.64 -21.38 22.60
CA ARG A 785 36.25 -21.19 21.27
C ARG A 785 35.33 -20.41 20.35
N LEU A 786 34.03 -20.73 20.34
CA LEU A 786 33.05 -20.01 19.53
C LEU A 786 32.95 -18.51 19.90
N ILE A 787 33.07 -18.18 21.19
CA ILE A 787 33.08 -16.79 21.68
C ILE A 787 34.38 -16.07 21.31
N GLU A 788 35.50 -16.78 21.21
CA GLU A 788 36.79 -16.22 20.79
C GLU A 788 36.87 -16.01 19.26
N GLU A 789 36.19 -16.86 18.48
CA GLU A 789 36.17 -16.82 17.01
C GLU A 789 35.08 -15.89 16.43
N MET A 790 34.12 -15.43 17.23
CA MET A 790 33.00 -14.62 16.73
C MET A 790 33.42 -13.20 16.29
N PRO A 791 32.79 -12.65 15.24
CA PRO A 791 33.04 -11.27 14.83
C PRO A 791 32.34 -10.28 15.78
N GLY A 792 33.13 -9.43 16.44
CA GLY A 792 32.64 -8.41 17.36
C GLY A 792 32.59 -8.84 18.84
N ASP A 793 32.25 -7.91 19.72
CA ASP A 793 32.24 -8.16 21.16
C ASP A 793 30.98 -8.95 21.62
N PRO A 794 31.13 -9.99 22.45
CA PRO A 794 29.99 -10.76 22.97
C PRO A 794 29.14 -9.92 23.94
N ASP A 795 27.81 -10.00 23.81
CA ASP A 795 26.88 -9.29 24.68
C ASP A 795 26.67 -9.96 26.05
N SER A 796 25.89 -9.29 26.90
CA SER A 796 25.52 -9.80 28.22
C SER A 796 24.75 -11.12 28.18
N ARG A 797 24.04 -11.44 27.08
CA ARG A 797 23.24 -12.67 26.94
C ARG A 797 24.12 -13.89 26.72
N ILE A 798 25.14 -13.78 25.86
CA ILE A 798 26.14 -14.84 25.64
C ILE A 798 26.85 -15.18 26.96
N TRP A 799 27.35 -14.16 27.66
CA TRP A 799 28.01 -14.37 28.96
C TRP A 799 27.07 -14.93 30.03
N SER A 800 25.81 -14.50 30.07
CA SER A 800 24.81 -15.05 30.99
C SER A 800 24.52 -16.53 30.73
N SER A 801 24.47 -16.91 29.45
CA SER A 801 24.26 -18.29 29.03
C SER A 801 25.42 -19.20 29.47
N LEU A 802 26.65 -18.74 29.23
CA LEU A 802 27.85 -19.46 29.64
C LEU A 802 27.97 -19.56 31.16
N LEU A 803 27.67 -18.49 31.90
CA LEU A 803 27.69 -18.49 33.37
C LEU A 803 26.67 -19.48 33.96
N SER A 804 25.48 -19.57 33.36
CA SER A 804 24.47 -20.57 33.74
C SER A 804 24.98 -22.00 33.55
N SER A 805 25.70 -22.23 32.45
CA SER A 805 26.30 -23.52 32.12
C SER A 805 27.46 -23.88 33.06
N CYS A 806 28.32 -22.92 33.39
CA CYS A 806 29.38 -23.10 34.41
C CYS A 806 28.80 -23.51 35.77
N ARG A 807 27.64 -22.98 36.15
CA ARG A 807 26.93 -23.40 37.38
C ARG A 807 26.43 -24.85 37.29
N ILE A 808 25.84 -25.24 36.16
CA ILE A 808 25.29 -26.60 35.98
C ILE A 808 26.41 -27.64 36.02
N HIS A 809 27.55 -27.36 35.40
CA HIS A 809 28.69 -28.30 35.31
C HIS A 809 29.78 -28.08 36.36
N GLY A 810 29.57 -27.17 37.32
CA GLY A 810 30.48 -26.94 38.45
C GLY A 810 31.84 -26.30 38.08
N ASN A 811 31.95 -25.62 36.93
CA ASN A 811 33.20 -24.96 36.51
C ASN A 811 33.35 -23.56 37.14
N LEU A 812 33.78 -23.55 38.40
CA LEU A 812 33.88 -22.32 39.19
C LEU A 812 34.94 -21.35 38.67
N GLY A 813 36.10 -21.86 38.24
CA GLY A 813 37.21 -21.01 37.78
C GLY A 813 36.87 -20.20 36.54
N LEU A 814 36.16 -20.80 35.57
CA LEU A 814 35.65 -20.06 34.42
C LEU A 814 34.48 -19.17 34.81
N GLY A 815 33.56 -19.65 35.66
CA GLY A 815 32.41 -18.89 36.13
C GLY A 815 32.78 -17.57 36.80
N GLU A 816 33.87 -17.51 37.57
CA GLU A 816 34.37 -16.27 38.18
C GLU A 816 34.86 -15.25 37.14
N LYS A 817 35.54 -15.70 36.07
CA LYS A 817 35.98 -14.83 34.97
C LYS A 817 34.79 -14.24 34.22
N VAL A 818 33.82 -15.10 33.88
CA VAL A 818 32.59 -14.68 33.18
C VAL A 818 31.78 -13.72 34.05
N ALA A 819 31.66 -13.99 35.35
CA ALA A 819 30.98 -13.12 36.30
C ALA A 819 31.53 -11.68 36.31
N ASN A 820 32.86 -11.53 36.30
CA ASN A 820 33.49 -10.21 36.25
C ASN A 820 33.18 -9.49 34.94
N LYS A 821 33.27 -10.18 33.80
CA LYS A 821 32.96 -9.60 32.49
C LYS A 821 31.51 -9.12 32.39
N LEU A 822 30.59 -9.87 32.98
CA LEU A 822 29.16 -9.57 33.00
C LEU A 822 28.85 -8.31 33.83
N LEU A 823 29.56 -8.12 34.95
CA LEU A 823 29.47 -6.91 35.78
C LEU A 823 30.14 -5.68 35.17
N GLU A 824 31.16 -5.88 34.32
CA GLU A 824 31.77 -4.79 33.53
C GLU A 824 30.81 -4.26 32.45
N LEU A 825 30.07 -5.17 31.80
CA LEU A 825 29.15 -4.82 30.71
C LEU A 825 27.85 -4.17 31.21
N GLU A 826 27.22 -4.75 32.23
CA GLU A 826 25.91 -4.31 32.73
C GLU A 826 25.89 -4.27 34.27
N PRO A 827 26.48 -3.23 34.89
CA PRO A 827 26.58 -3.10 36.34
C PRO A 827 25.23 -2.79 37.03
N GLU A 828 24.26 -2.26 36.29
CA GLU A 828 22.96 -1.85 36.84
C GLU A 828 21.90 -2.95 36.81
N LYS A 829 22.24 -4.15 36.34
CA LYS A 829 21.26 -5.21 36.05
C LYS A 829 21.17 -6.25 37.19
N PRO A 830 20.05 -6.32 37.94
CA PRO A 830 19.88 -7.21 39.09
C PRO A 830 20.12 -8.70 38.78
N GLU A 831 19.72 -9.15 37.60
CA GLU A 831 19.75 -10.56 37.17
C GLU A 831 21.18 -11.10 37.16
N ASN A 832 22.14 -10.25 36.81
CA ASN A 832 23.55 -10.59 36.72
C ASN A 832 24.10 -10.95 38.12
N TYR A 833 23.80 -10.13 39.12
CA TYR A 833 24.15 -10.39 40.51
C TYR A 833 23.50 -11.65 41.06
N VAL A 834 22.24 -11.91 40.71
CA VAL A 834 21.54 -13.13 41.11
C VAL A 834 22.19 -14.36 40.49
N LEU A 835 22.56 -14.32 39.21
CA LEU A 835 23.21 -15.43 38.53
C LEU A 835 24.59 -15.74 39.11
N ILE A 836 25.39 -14.71 39.40
CA ILE A 836 26.70 -14.82 40.05
C ILE A 836 26.54 -15.35 41.49
N SER A 837 25.58 -14.83 42.25
CA SER A 837 25.24 -15.35 43.59
C SER A 837 24.85 -16.82 43.54
N ASN A 838 24.13 -17.26 42.50
CA ASN A 838 23.74 -18.66 42.32
C ASN A 838 24.93 -19.56 41.96
N LEU A 839 25.91 -19.07 41.21
CA LEU A 839 27.16 -19.79 40.92
C LEU A 839 27.93 -20.09 42.23
N PHE A 840 28.17 -19.06 43.05
CA PHE A 840 28.90 -19.22 44.31
C PHE A 840 28.15 -20.10 45.30
N ALA A 841 26.83 -19.95 45.40
CA ALA A 841 26.00 -20.79 46.26
C ALA A 841 26.05 -22.27 45.82
N GLY A 842 26.00 -22.54 44.50
CA GLY A 842 26.13 -23.89 43.96
C GLY A 842 27.49 -24.55 44.24
N SER A 843 28.53 -23.75 44.48
CA SER A 843 29.88 -24.22 44.85
C SER A 843 30.15 -24.16 46.37
N GLY A 844 29.15 -23.83 47.19
CA GLY A 844 29.28 -23.74 48.65
C GLY A 844 30.07 -22.52 49.18
N LYS A 845 30.41 -21.54 48.33
CA LYS A 845 31.17 -20.34 48.72
C LYS A 845 30.27 -19.23 49.28
N TRP A 846 29.77 -19.40 50.50
CA TRP A 846 28.78 -18.49 51.11
C TRP A 846 29.28 -17.07 51.41
N ASP A 847 30.58 -16.90 51.64
CA ASP A 847 31.18 -15.56 51.82
C ASP A 847 31.08 -14.72 50.55
N ASP A 848 31.35 -15.33 49.39
CA ASP A 848 31.24 -14.67 48.10
C ASP A 848 29.78 -14.34 47.76
N VAL A 849 28.83 -15.23 48.12
CA VAL A 849 27.38 -14.97 48.02
C VAL A 849 26.98 -13.73 48.81
N ARG A 850 27.44 -13.61 50.06
CA ARG A 850 27.17 -12.44 50.91
C ARG A 850 27.77 -11.17 50.29
N ARG A 851 28.99 -11.24 49.76
CA ARG A 851 29.65 -10.11 49.10
C ARG A 851 28.87 -9.61 47.88
N VAL A 852 28.43 -10.52 46.99
CA VAL A 852 27.69 -10.16 45.77
C VAL A 852 26.31 -9.58 46.10
N ARG A 853 25.58 -10.17 47.05
CA ARG A 853 24.27 -9.66 47.49
C ARG A 853 24.39 -8.33 48.24
N GLY A 854 25.47 -8.13 49.01
CA GLY A 854 25.79 -6.86 49.66
C GLY A 854 25.97 -5.75 48.62
N ARG A 855 26.83 -5.98 47.63
CA ARG A 855 27.07 -5.03 46.52
C ARG A 855 25.80 -4.70 45.75
N MET A 856 24.95 -5.69 45.48
CA MET A 856 23.65 -5.47 44.83
C MET A 856 22.76 -4.52 45.66
N LYS A 857 22.74 -4.68 46.99
CA LYS A 857 21.97 -3.82 47.90
C LYS A 857 22.54 -2.40 47.99
N ASP A 858 23.86 -2.27 47.99
CA ASP A 858 24.54 -0.97 48.07
C ASP A 858 24.26 -0.08 46.84
N ILE A 859 24.11 -0.71 45.66
CA ILE A 859 23.74 -0.03 44.40
C ILE A 859 22.21 0.25 44.33
N GLY A 860 21.42 -0.27 45.28
CA GLY A 860 19.96 -0.10 45.32
C GLY A 860 19.19 -1.02 44.37
N LEU A 861 19.84 -2.05 43.82
CA LEU A 861 19.21 -2.99 42.90
C LEU A 861 18.32 -3.98 43.66
N GLN A 862 17.10 -4.21 43.14
CA GLN A 862 16.16 -5.17 43.70
C GLN A 862 15.96 -6.37 42.78
N LYS A 863 15.85 -7.56 43.38
CA LYS A 863 15.54 -8.79 42.65
C LYS A 863 14.02 -8.91 42.49
N ASP A 864 13.58 -9.29 41.30
CA ASP A 864 12.18 -9.65 41.06
C ASP A 864 11.71 -10.83 41.91
N ALA A 865 10.53 -10.67 42.51
CA ALA A 865 9.88 -11.75 43.24
C ALA A 865 9.41 -12.83 42.25
N GLY A 866 9.66 -14.10 42.58
CA GLY A 866 9.13 -15.22 41.82
C GLY A 866 7.62 -15.33 42.00
N CYS A 867 6.87 -15.06 40.93
CA CYS A 867 5.42 -15.05 40.91
C CYS A 867 4.91 -16.06 39.88
N SER A 868 3.93 -16.87 40.27
CA SER A 868 3.22 -17.76 39.36
C SER A 868 1.75 -17.36 39.25
N TRP A 869 1.16 -17.49 38.08
CA TRP A 869 -0.26 -17.22 37.88
C TRP A 869 -0.96 -18.29 37.08
N ILE A 870 -2.25 -18.42 37.33
CA ILE A 870 -3.16 -19.37 36.68
C ILE A 870 -4.49 -18.68 36.40
N GLU A 871 -5.06 -18.97 35.24
CA GLU A 871 -6.39 -18.50 34.88
C GLU A 871 -7.43 -19.60 35.16
N VAL A 872 -8.37 -19.31 36.07
CA VAL A 872 -9.50 -20.21 36.37
C VAL A 872 -10.80 -19.43 36.25
N GLY A 873 -11.74 -19.94 35.43
CA GLY A 873 -13.04 -19.31 35.24
C GLY A 873 -13.01 -17.91 34.60
N GLY A 874 -11.90 -17.50 33.97
CA GLY A 874 -11.71 -16.14 33.44
C GLY A 874 -11.12 -15.14 34.42
N LYS A 875 -10.70 -15.59 35.60
CA LYS A 875 -10.00 -14.77 36.58
C LYS A 875 -8.56 -15.26 36.69
N VAL A 876 -7.61 -14.32 36.62
CA VAL A 876 -6.20 -14.60 36.86
C VAL A 876 -5.94 -14.59 38.37
N HIS A 877 -5.32 -15.64 38.86
CA HIS A 877 -4.93 -15.80 40.27
C HIS A 877 -3.41 -15.78 40.37
N ASN A 878 -2.87 -14.81 41.11
CA ASN A 878 -1.44 -14.62 41.30
C ASN A 878 -0.98 -15.22 42.63
N PHE A 879 0.14 -15.94 42.59
CA PHE A 879 0.79 -16.60 43.72
C PHE A 879 2.21 -16.07 43.85
N SER A 880 2.56 -15.61 45.04
CA SER A 880 3.91 -15.19 45.42
C SER A 880 4.31 -15.85 46.74
N LEU A 881 5.60 -15.77 47.10
CA LEU A 881 6.11 -16.33 48.37
C LEU A 881 5.36 -15.83 49.62
N VAL A 882 4.61 -14.72 49.52
CA VAL A 882 3.83 -14.12 50.62
C VAL A 882 2.40 -14.68 50.71
N THR A 883 1.90 -15.32 49.64
CA THR A 883 0.51 -15.82 49.61
C THR A 883 0.36 -17.14 50.40
N LYS A 884 -0.20 -17.06 51.61
CA LYS A 884 -0.66 -18.23 52.36
C LYS A 884 -2.00 -18.73 51.79
N CYS A 885 -1.96 -19.78 50.98
CA CYS A 885 -3.19 -20.46 50.55
C CYS A 885 -3.67 -21.41 51.68
N SER A 886 -4.87 -21.18 52.23
CA SER A 886 -5.48 -22.01 53.28
C SER A 886 -5.89 -23.40 52.79
N GLN A 887 -6.02 -23.58 51.47
CA GLN A 887 -6.34 -24.84 50.79
C GLN A 887 -5.15 -25.35 49.96
N SER A 888 -3.98 -25.47 50.59
CA SER A 888 -2.81 -26.09 49.96
C SER A 888 -3.02 -27.59 49.79
N TRP A 889 -2.99 -28.08 48.56
CA TRP A 889 -2.98 -29.51 48.29
C TRP A 889 -1.62 -30.07 48.69
N LYS A 890 -1.59 -30.91 49.73
CA LYS A 890 -0.34 -31.41 50.30
C LYS A 890 0.28 -32.46 49.38
N ILE A 891 1.15 -32.02 48.48
CA ILE A 891 1.96 -32.89 47.62
C ILE A 891 2.78 -33.92 48.45
N SER A 892 3.09 -33.62 49.72
CA SER A 892 3.74 -34.57 50.64
C SER A 892 2.84 -35.75 51.05
N SER A 893 1.49 -35.60 51.04
CA SER A 893 0.59 -36.72 51.39
C SER A 893 0.44 -37.76 50.27
N ILE A 894 0.92 -37.45 49.07
CA ILE A 894 0.96 -38.37 47.92
C ILE A 894 2.37 -38.96 47.67
N GLY A 895 3.34 -38.72 48.58
CA GLY A 895 4.65 -39.39 48.57
C GLY A 895 5.80 -38.64 47.89
N TYR A 896 5.65 -37.36 47.52
CA TYR A 896 6.73 -36.58 46.92
C TYR A 896 7.73 -36.07 47.98
N THR A 897 9.02 -36.31 47.73
CA THR A 897 10.14 -35.82 48.55
C THR A 897 10.81 -34.60 47.89
N PRO A 898 10.82 -33.41 48.55
CA PRO A 898 11.47 -32.23 48.00
C PRO A 898 12.99 -32.39 47.84
N ASP A 899 13.53 -31.87 46.74
CA ASP A 899 14.97 -31.77 46.49
C ASP A 899 15.55 -30.50 47.13
N THR A 900 16.20 -30.64 48.29
CA THR A 900 16.77 -29.52 49.05
C THR A 900 17.99 -28.88 48.38
N GLY A 901 18.63 -29.56 47.41
CA GLY A 901 19.70 -29.01 46.58
C GLY A 901 19.26 -27.84 45.69
N SER A 902 17.95 -27.73 45.43
CA SER A 902 17.36 -26.61 44.68
C SER A 902 17.31 -25.28 45.47
N VAL A 903 17.60 -25.29 46.78
CA VAL A 903 17.60 -24.08 47.63
C VAL A 903 19.02 -23.55 47.82
N LEU A 904 19.34 -22.45 47.15
CA LEU A 904 20.64 -21.78 47.19
C LEU A 904 20.75 -20.76 48.34
N HIS A 905 20.39 -21.19 49.56
CA HIS A 905 20.51 -20.42 50.79
C HIS A 905 21.15 -21.25 51.92
N ASP A 906 21.98 -20.59 52.72
CA ASP A 906 22.64 -21.16 53.89
C ASP A 906 21.63 -21.27 55.05
N LEU A 907 20.85 -22.35 55.04
CA LEU A 907 19.74 -22.62 55.96
C LEU A 907 19.76 -24.08 56.39
N GLU A 908 19.08 -24.39 57.49
CA GLU A 908 18.87 -25.77 57.92
C GLU A 908 17.96 -26.52 56.93
N GLU A 909 18.10 -27.86 56.87
CA GLU A 909 17.36 -28.69 55.92
C GLU A 909 15.83 -28.57 56.10
N GLU A 910 15.35 -28.39 57.33
CA GLU A 910 13.92 -28.18 57.62
C GLU A 910 13.40 -26.87 57.02
N ASP A 911 14.17 -25.79 57.11
CA ASP A 911 13.85 -24.49 56.53
C ASP A 911 13.86 -24.53 55.01
N LYS A 912 14.81 -25.25 54.40
CA LYS A 912 14.84 -25.48 52.94
C LYS A 912 13.58 -26.18 52.46
N ILE A 913 13.15 -27.24 53.17
CA ILE A 913 11.89 -27.95 52.86
C ILE A 913 10.68 -27.01 53.00
N GLY A 914 10.68 -26.15 54.03
CA GLY A 914 9.66 -25.12 54.23
C GLY A 914 9.52 -24.17 53.03
N ILE A 915 10.65 -23.67 52.52
CA ILE A 915 10.71 -22.78 51.35
C ILE A 915 10.20 -23.48 50.09
N LEU A 916 10.66 -24.71 49.82
CA LEU A 916 10.26 -25.50 48.66
C LEU A 916 8.76 -25.82 48.63
N ARG A 917 8.12 -25.94 49.80
CA ARG A 917 6.66 -26.08 49.89
C ARG A 917 5.92 -24.80 49.52
N GLY A 918 6.52 -23.64 49.79
CA GLY A 918 5.98 -22.31 49.50
C GLY A 918 6.23 -21.81 48.09
N HIS A 919 6.89 -22.58 47.22
CA HIS A 919 7.12 -22.17 45.84
C HIS A 919 5.79 -21.90 45.10
N SER A 920 5.72 -20.72 44.49
CA SER A 920 4.52 -20.19 43.82
C SER A 920 3.93 -21.16 42.77
N GLU A 921 4.79 -21.93 42.12
CA GLU A 921 4.47 -22.88 41.05
C GLU A 921 3.61 -24.02 41.62
N LYS A 922 4.04 -24.59 42.75
CA LYS A 922 3.31 -25.67 43.42
C LYS A 922 1.98 -25.19 43.96
N LEU A 923 1.94 -23.96 44.49
CA LEU A 923 0.71 -23.33 44.95
C LEU A 923 -0.28 -23.12 43.79
N ALA A 924 0.20 -22.61 42.65
CA ALA A 924 -0.62 -22.41 41.45
C ALA A 924 -1.13 -23.73 40.86
N ILE A 925 -0.27 -24.76 40.77
CA ILE A 925 -0.66 -26.11 40.32
C ILE A 925 -1.73 -26.69 41.26
N SER A 926 -1.50 -26.62 42.57
CA SER A 926 -2.45 -27.12 43.58
C SER A 926 -3.80 -26.41 43.49
N PHE A 927 -3.79 -25.08 43.38
CA PHE A 927 -5.00 -24.29 43.20
C PHE A 927 -5.73 -24.67 41.90
N GLY A 928 -5.00 -24.82 40.80
CA GLY A 928 -5.54 -25.29 39.53
C GLY A 928 -6.24 -26.62 39.67
N LEU A 929 -5.60 -27.60 40.31
CA LEU A 929 -6.15 -28.95 40.48
C LEU A 929 -7.42 -28.98 41.34
N LEU A 930 -7.51 -28.12 42.35
CA LEU A 930 -8.69 -28.01 43.22
C LEU A 930 -9.87 -27.29 42.55
N ASN A 931 -9.60 -26.31 41.68
CA ASN A 931 -10.62 -25.39 41.16
C ASN A 931 -11.02 -25.64 39.70
N THR A 932 -10.57 -26.73 39.09
CA THR A 932 -10.90 -27.06 37.69
C THR A 932 -11.40 -28.49 37.55
N ALA A 933 -12.33 -28.72 36.63
CA ALA A 933 -12.94 -30.02 36.40
C ALA A 933 -11.92 -31.10 35.97
N LYS A 934 -12.19 -32.36 36.34
CA LYS A 934 -11.35 -33.51 35.96
C LYS A 934 -11.17 -33.55 34.43
N GLY A 935 -9.92 -33.73 33.99
CA GLY A 935 -9.55 -33.81 32.57
C GLY A 935 -9.16 -32.49 31.88
N VAL A 936 -9.43 -31.32 32.48
CA VAL A 936 -9.01 -30.03 31.88
C VAL A 936 -7.50 -29.82 32.08
N PRO A 937 -6.65 -29.48 31.10
CA PRO A 937 -5.23 -29.23 31.37
C PRO A 937 -5.01 -28.05 32.32
N VAL A 938 -4.11 -28.20 33.31
CA VAL A 938 -3.73 -27.11 34.24
C VAL A 938 -2.60 -26.31 33.61
N ARG A 939 -2.78 -25.00 33.48
CA ARG A 939 -1.78 -24.10 32.88
C ARG A 939 -1.27 -23.12 33.92
N VAL A 940 0.04 -23.11 34.15
CA VAL A 940 0.70 -22.22 35.10
C VAL A 940 1.77 -21.42 34.37
N TYR A 941 1.82 -20.13 34.66
CA TYR A 941 2.81 -19.22 34.11
C TYR A 941 3.72 -18.72 35.23
N LYS A 942 5.02 -18.65 34.96
CA LYS A 942 6.05 -18.21 35.91
C LYS A 942 6.92 -17.14 35.24
N ASN A 943 7.15 -16.04 35.95
CA ASN A 943 8.03 -14.95 35.49
C ASN A 943 9.53 -15.29 35.51
N LEU A 944 9.92 -16.34 36.23
CA LEU A 944 11.29 -16.84 36.35
C LEU A 944 11.41 -18.26 35.79
N ARG A 945 12.64 -18.74 35.63
CA ARG A 945 12.91 -20.14 35.33
C ARG A 945 12.41 -21.04 36.48
N ILE A 946 11.72 -22.13 36.16
CA ILE A 946 11.26 -23.11 37.16
C ILE A 946 12.48 -23.74 37.88
N CYS A 947 12.40 -24.07 39.17
CA CYS A 947 13.50 -24.79 39.84
C CYS A 947 13.39 -26.31 39.63
N GLY A 948 14.50 -27.05 39.86
CA GLY A 948 14.56 -28.50 39.68
C GLY A 948 13.49 -29.24 40.49
N ASP A 949 13.35 -28.87 41.75
CA ASP A 949 12.31 -29.41 42.63
C ASP A 949 10.87 -29.12 42.15
N CYS A 950 10.57 -27.92 41.65
CA CYS A 950 9.24 -27.62 41.09
C CYS A 950 8.96 -28.42 39.82
N HIS A 951 9.97 -28.60 38.95
CA HIS A 951 9.88 -29.42 37.75
C HIS A 951 9.61 -30.89 38.08
N ASN A 952 10.35 -31.45 39.05
CA ASN A 952 10.17 -32.82 39.53
C ASN A 952 8.81 -33.01 40.22
N ALA A 953 8.36 -32.03 41.00
CA ALA A 953 7.03 -32.05 41.60
C ALA A 953 5.93 -32.05 40.53
N ALA A 954 6.01 -31.19 39.51
CA ALA A 954 5.01 -31.13 38.44
C ALA A 954 4.93 -32.47 37.66
N LYS A 955 6.09 -33.10 37.40
CA LYS A 955 6.18 -34.44 36.82
C LYS A 955 5.51 -35.50 37.69
N PHE A 956 5.82 -35.53 38.98
CA PHE A 956 5.21 -36.48 39.91
C PHE A 956 3.69 -36.30 40.00
N ILE A 957 3.23 -35.04 40.07
CA ILE A 957 1.81 -34.71 40.13
C ILE A 957 1.10 -35.12 38.84
N SER A 958 1.65 -34.87 37.65
CA SER A 958 0.97 -35.26 36.39
C SER A 958 0.73 -36.77 36.32
N LYS A 959 1.68 -37.58 36.81
CA LYS A 959 1.55 -39.05 36.90
C LYS A 959 0.49 -39.51 37.90
N VAL A 960 0.50 -38.96 39.11
CA VAL A 960 -0.42 -39.39 40.19
C VAL A 960 -1.86 -38.98 39.89
N VAL A 961 -2.04 -37.82 39.29
CA VAL A 961 -3.36 -37.21 39.07
C VAL A 961 -3.93 -37.57 37.70
N ASN A 962 -3.10 -38.16 36.82
CA ASN A 962 -3.43 -38.49 35.44
C ASN A 962 -3.99 -37.28 34.69
N ARG A 963 -3.23 -36.19 34.69
CA ARG A 963 -3.68 -34.90 34.16
C ARG A 963 -2.53 -34.12 33.56
N ASP A 964 -2.77 -33.54 32.39
CA ASP A 964 -1.81 -32.68 31.71
C ASP A 964 -1.58 -31.38 32.51
N ILE A 965 -0.32 -31.10 32.81
CA ILE A 965 0.11 -29.85 33.43
C ILE A 965 1.06 -29.16 32.46
N VAL A 966 0.77 -27.92 32.11
CA VAL A 966 1.61 -27.08 31.26
C VAL A 966 2.16 -25.96 32.12
N VAL A 967 3.48 -25.87 32.24
CA VAL A 967 4.13 -24.77 32.95
C VAL A 967 4.97 -23.98 31.96
N ARG A 968 4.65 -22.69 31.78
CA ARG A 968 5.51 -21.75 31.05
C ARG A 968 6.46 -21.11 32.06
N ASP A 969 7.76 -21.25 31.82
CA ASP A 969 8.76 -20.43 32.51
C ASP A 969 9.18 -19.25 31.62
N ASN A 970 10.17 -18.48 32.05
CA ASN A 970 10.62 -17.29 31.30
C ASN A 970 11.31 -17.60 29.96
N LYS A 971 11.62 -18.87 29.65
CA LYS A 971 12.27 -19.29 28.41
C LYS A 971 11.41 -20.22 27.54
N ARG A 972 10.61 -21.11 28.15
CA ARG A 972 9.94 -22.20 27.42
C ARG A 972 8.70 -22.78 28.13
N PHE A 973 8.00 -23.66 27.42
CA PHE A 973 6.94 -24.49 27.97
C PHE A 973 7.44 -25.88 28.36
N HIS A 974 7.00 -26.33 29.53
CA HIS A 974 7.17 -27.68 30.04
C HIS A 974 5.80 -28.36 30.04
N HIS A 975 5.63 -29.39 29.23
CA HIS A 975 4.40 -30.19 29.17
C HIS A 975 4.60 -31.47 29.97
N PHE A 976 3.94 -31.58 31.11
CA PHE A 976 4.00 -32.74 31.97
C PHE A 976 2.79 -33.64 31.71
N ARG A 977 3.04 -34.85 31.20
CA ARG A 977 2.04 -35.90 30.98
C ARG A 977 2.61 -37.23 31.44
N ASP A 978 1.84 -37.99 32.22
CA ASP A 978 2.20 -39.33 32.72
C ASP A 978 3.57 -39.44 33.41
N GLY A 979 4.03 -38.35 34.05
CA GLY A 979 5.34 -38.32 34.68
C GLY A 979 6.52 -38.13 33.72
N ILE A 980 6.26 -37.64 32.51
CA ILE A 980 7.29 -37.25 31.54
C ILE A 980 7.10 -35.76 31.23
N CYS A 981 8.20 -35.05 31.03
CA CYS A 981 8.19 -33.66 30.57
C CYS A 981 8.61 -33.60 29.09
N SER A 982 8.01 -32.70 28.30
CA SER A 982 8.37 -32.47 26.88
C SER A 982 9.84 -32.14 26.66
N CYS A 983 10.58 -31.72 27.68
CA CYS A 983 11.99 -31.41 27.57
C CYS A 983 12.94 -32.60 27.72
N GLY A 984 12.44 -33.80 28.05
CA GLY A 984 13.30 -34.96 28.29
C GLY A 984 14.31 -34.77 29.45
N ASP A 985 14.00 -33.91 30.41
CA ASP A 985 14.90 -33.48 31.50
C ASP A 985 16.15 -32.71 31.06
N TYR A 986 16.21 -32.31 29.78
CA TYR A 986 17.23 -31.44 29.24
C TYR A 986 16.78 -29.97 29.37
N TRP A 987 17.29 -29.25 30.36
CA TRP A 987 17.15 -27.79 30.44
C TRP A 987 18.25 -27.06 31.15
#